data_AF-A0A7J7PTY6-F1
#
_entry.id   AF-A0A7J7PTY6-F1
#
_cell.length_a   1.000
_cell.length_b   1.000
_cell.length_c   1.000
_cell.angle_alpha   90.00
_cell.angle_beta   90.00
_cell.angle_gamma   90.00
#
_symmetry.space_group_name_H-M   'P 1'
#
loop_
_entity.id
_entity.type
_entity.pdbx_description
1 polymer ?
#
loop_
_entity_poly.entity_id
_entity_poly.type
_entity_poly.pdbx_seq_one_letter_code
_entity_poly.pdbx_strand_id
1 'polypeptide(L)'
;MDTSVNDNLRTSCSTLFELLEVGFAAGAWSLLDVCCMCASSKLLCSSWMQLLRRQPSPTWLLAAVADAAQAKTPALQKRAAGVVIWLLNRLPSAQLAKHPRIPAGLLAIPCIPIMLAEQLSSSGVCIPYASIVAAARARVEGVEGWVEAQQVPGNEGTIDVPDVARAVCQGILPDDNLLETAWTDPQELHDLLHIAFNSSDPAVARAGLMLMPPELPDDEALTLLQTAVERHSTSRPPVLRELVQHLEDYDHLAVLQLLPVLLCALELDARVPHAAGEPDPYLPALRLWQLGPLPVFAQLSPDGAAGLLEKALTAGDRRSVQLLWNGMPAVQAVSPARLAELLQAAAAAGDLHSLRLLARLPAFHEVQSAELAAAMMPAVKAGHELCVWALQDSRAAAQLAAGDCEVLLELLTAALHADQPGMVPVLLRKSAGRINLKRLMVLLQAALQHCPAGFNHLYQLPAAASIQAKELGQLLRWAGRWFRHGILYEVLNWHRAWSRVSAEDKLVGLLQLALQQGAACHSFCTHPCASAVDEELTMLLLHFAVVTEQRSNLEALLLLPAAAKLSRRRLSAGASGETPADFSAVQQLCGGKAAAGITSVAELQPLLELVLSNHDHVSVGKLLENCPAAAAVNAAILAELLQHTFSDARYPGSAVQHQVLDVLVVQRWPAALAGVAGLSAEQQDELQQAAAAVAGPGVLSLPVQAVAQMAITQELLQVLLIRAIMLRDDVFAVALCKCRAAAHMSSSSIKAVLTAAAAAAAPYPVGEEEAAAAGRTMDGALAAAAGQYGTAAGSGAGVAPVLATAAVVARPRGKAGRRFKKAHRRGGK
;
A
#
# COMPACT_ATOMS: atom_id res chain seq x y z
N MET A 1 5.92 -36.31 -51.54
CA MET A 1 5.19 -35.30 -50.72
C MET A 1 4.54 -36.11 -49.63
N ASP A 2 5.12 -36.02 -48.44
CA ASP A 2 5.23 -37.20 -47.59
C ASP A 2 4.20 -37.19 -46.46
N THR A 3 3.61 -38.35 -46.21
CA THR A 3 2.66 -38.58 -45.12
C THR A 3 3.27 -38.25 -43.75
N SER A 4 4.56 -38.50 -43.57
CA SER A 4 5.29 -38.23 -42.31
C SER A 4 5.33 -36.75 -41.93
N VAL A 5 5.38 -35.82 -42.88
CA VAL A 5 5.29 -34.37 -42.61
C VAL A 5 3.89 -34.01 -42.13
N ASN A 6 2.87 -34.63 -42.70
CA ASN A 6 1.47 -34.40 -42.34
C ASN A 6 1.14 -34.97 -40.95
N ASP A 7 1.70 -36.13 -40.60
CA ASP A 7 1.49 -36.74 -39.28
C ASP A 7 2.29 -36.05 -38.16
N ASN A 8 3.50 -35.54 -38.44
CA ASN A 8 4.23 -34.68 -37.50
C ASN A 8 3.55 -33.31 -37.29
N LEU A 9 2.93 -32.75 -38.33
CA LEU A 9 2.09 -31.56 -38.18
C LEU A 9 0.84 -31.87 -37.34
N ARG A 10 0.16 -33.00 -37.57
CA ARG A 10 -1.02 -33.42 -36.80
C ARG A 10 -0.73 -33.65 -35.32
N THR A 11 0.36 -34.34 -34.96
CA THR A 11 0.74 -34.53 -33.55
C THR A 11 1.04 -33.19 -32.87
N SER A 12 1.78 -32.30 -33.55
CA SER A 12 2.04 -30.94 -33.07
C SER A 12 0.76 -30.13 -32.85
N CYS A 13 -0.29 -30.32 -33.67
CA CYS A 13 -1.59 -29.66 -33.49
C CYS A 13 -2.30 -30.12 -32.21
N SER A 14 -2.24 -31.42 -31.87
CA SER A 14 -2.93 -31.96 -30.69
C SER A 14 -2.33 -31.41 -29.39
N THR A 15 -1.01 -31.48 -29.27
CA THR A 15 -0.31 -30.99 -28.07
C THR A 15 -0.46 -29.48 -27.89
N LEU A 16 -0.43 -28.73 -28.99
CA LEU A 16 -0.70 -27.29 -28.96
C LEU A 16 -2.16 -27.00 -28.56
N PHE A 17 -3.13 -27.78 -29.04
CA PHE A 17 -4.54 -27.64 -28.63
C PHE A 17 -4.72 -27.93 -27.12
N GLU A 18 -4.12 -28.99 -26.60
CA GLU A 18 -4.16 -29.36 -25.18
C GLU A 18 -3.53 -28.28 -24.28
N LEU A 19 -2.40 -27.70 -24.70
CA LEU A 19 -1.78 -26.57 -24.01
C LEU A 19 -2.70 -25.33 -24.01
N LEU A 20 -3.35 -25.03 -25.14
CA LEU A 20 -4.32 -23.93 -25.24
C LEU A 20 -5.55 -24.19 -24.35
N GLU A 21 -6.05 -25.42 -24.27
CA GLU A 21 -7.18 -25.78 -23.43
C GLU A 21 -6.85 -25.61 -21.93
N VAL A 22 -5.67 -26.07 -21.48
CA VAL A 22 -5.23 -25.94 -20.09
C VAL A 22 -4.97 -24.48 -19.69
N GLY A 23 -4.24 -23.71 -20.50
CA GLY A 23 -3.94 -22.31 -20.19
C GLY A 23 -5.19 -21.42 -20.19
N PHE A 24 -6.14 -21.68 -21.08
CA PHE A 24 -7.43 -20.99 -21.12
C PHE A 24 -8.30 -21.35 -19.91
N ALA A 25 -8.39 -22.63 -19.54
CA ALA A 25 -9.13 -23.07 -18.37
C ALA A 25 -8.55 -22.51 -17.05
N ALA A 26 -7.23 -22.26 -17.01
CA ALA A 26 -6.55 -21.63 -15.89
C ALA A 26 -6.66 -20.08 -15.87
N GLY A 27 -7.32 -19.46 -16.86
CA GLY A 27 -7.39 -18.00 -16.99
C GLY A 27 -6.03 -17.33 -17.23
N ALA A 28 -5.04 -18.07 -17.76
CA ALA A 28 -3.64 -17.63 -17.84
C ALA A 28 -3.34 -16.59 -18.94
N TRP A 29 -4.32 -16.26 -19.78
CA TRP A 29 -4.16 -15.36 -20.93
C TRP A 29 -5.30 -14.35 -21.02
N SER A 30 -4.95 -13.09 -21.26
CA SER A 30 -5.91 -12.06 -21.62
C SER A 30 -6.40 -12.27 -23.06
N LEU A 31 -7.53 -11.64 -23.41
CA LEU A 31 -8.02 -11.61 -24.79
C LEU A 31 -6.98 -11.04 -25.77
N LEU A 32 -6.16 -10.08 -25.31
CA LEU A 32 -5.13 -9.44 -26.11
C LEU A 32 -4.02 -10.43 -26.46
N ASP A 33 -3.62 -11.29 -25.51
CA ASP A 33 -2.64 -12.36 -25.74
C ASP A 33 -3.15 -13.37 -26.77
N VAL A 34 -4.42 -13.78 -26.63
CA VAL A 34 -5.11 -14.66 -27.59
C VAL A 34 -5.04 -14.09 -29.00
N CYS A 35 -5.24 -12.78 -29.17
CA CYS A 35 -5.17 -12.17 -30.49
C CYS A 35 -3.76 -11.88 -31.01
N CYS A 36 -2.78 -11.60 -30.14
CA CYS A 36 -1.36 -11.62 -30.53
C CYS A 36 -0.93 -13.02 -31.02
N MET A 37 -1.42 -14.08 -30.37
CA MET A 37 -1.22 -15.47 -30.81
C MET A 37 -1.94 -15.77 -32.13
N CYS A 38 -3.21 -15.37 -32.29
CA CYS A 38 -3.96 -15.58 -33.53
C CYS A 38 -3.38 -14.80 -34.72
N ALA A 39 -2.83 -13.60 -34.50
CA ALA A 39 -2.21 -12.77 -35.53
C ALA A 39 -0.83 -13.30 -35.95
N SER A 40 -0.06 -13.87 -35.03
CA SER A 40 1.29 -14.39 -35.31
C SER A 40 1.30 -15.75 -36.01
N SER A 41 0.24 -16.57 -35.88
CA SER A 41 0.16 -17.86 -36.58
C SER A 41 -1.25 -18.26 -36.98
N LYS A 42 -1.42 -18.62 -38.26
CA LYS A 42 -2.63 -19.26 -38.79
C LYS A 42 -2.99 -20.55 -38.04
N LEU A 43 -1.98 -21.29 -37.54
CA LEU A 43 -2.20 -22.52 -36.80
C LEU A 43 -2.77 -22.23 -35.41
N LEU A 44 -2.14 -21.32 -34.65
CA LEU A 44 -2.67 -20.85 -33.35
C LEU A 44 -4.10 -20.33 -33.51
N CYS A 45 -4.34 -19.50 -34.53
CA CYS A 45 -5.68 -19.02 -34.89
C CYS A 45 -6.68 -20.17 -35.11
N SER A 46 -6.35 -21.17 -35.93
CA SER A 46 -7.26 -22.30 -36.16
C SER A 46 -7.53 -23.14 -34.90
N SER A 47 -6.52 -23.37 -34.07
CA SER A 47 -6.64 -24.12 -32.81
C SER A 47 -7.46 -23.36 -31.78
N TRP A 48 -7.25 -22.04 -31.65
CA TRP A 48 -8.06 -21.15 -30.82
C TRP A 48 -9.52 -21.16 -31.25
N MET A 49 -9.82 -21.03 -32.55
CA MET A 49 -11.21 -21.06 -33.02
C MET A 49 -11.86 -22.44 -32.87
N GLN A 50 -11.09 -23.53 -32.89
CA GLN A 50 -11.60 -24.86 -32.53
C GLN A 50 -11.87 -24.98 -31.03
N LEU A 51 -11.03 -24.38 -30.18
CA LEU A 51 -11.18 -24.39 -28.72
C LEU A 51 -12.41 -23.58 -28.30
N LEU A 52 -12.54 -22.34 -28.77
CA LEU A 52 -13.67 -21.46 -28.47
C LEU A 52 -15.02 -22.04 -28.94
N ARG A 53 -15.04 -22.78 -30.06
CA ARG A 53 -16.23 -23.50 -30.54
C ARG A 53 -16.60 -24.74 -29.71
N ARG A 54 -15.66 -25.28 -28.92
CA ARG A 54 -15.89 -26.42 -28.02
C ARG A 54 -16.32 -25.98 -26.61
N GLN A 55 -16.18 -24.71 -26.27
CA GLN A 55 -16.58 -24.21 -24.97
C GLN A 55 -18.11 -24.28 -24.81
N PRO A 56 -18.63 -24.94 -23.74
CA PRO A 56 -20.07 -25.10 -23.54
C PRO A 56 -20.76 -23.81 -23.08
N SER A 57 -19.99 -22.79 -22.72
CA SER A 57 -20.46 -21.49 -22.23
C SER A 57 -19.70 -20.35 -22.93
N PRO A 58 -20.39 -19.32 -23.44
CA PRO A 58 -19.77 -18.14 -24.06
C PRO A 58 -19.27 -17.12 -23.02
N THR A 59 -19.00 -17.54 -21.77
CA THR A 59 -18.46 -16.68 -20.70
C THR A 59 -17.14 -16.01 -21.07
N TRP A 60 -16.35 -16.63 -21.93
CA TRP A 60 -15.14 -16.03 -22.49
C TRP A 60 -15.41 -14.80 -23.35
N LEU A 61 -16.57 -14.72 -24.02
CA LEU A 61 -16.96 -13.54 -24.81
C LEU A 61 -17.37 -12.39 -23.89
N LEU A 62 -17.96 -12.70 -22.74
CA LEU A 62 -18.28 -11.69 -21.72
C LEU A 62 -17.00 -11.10 -21.11
N ALA A 63 -16.04 -11.96 -20.75
CA ALA A 63 -14.71 -11.50 -20.32
C ALA A 63 -14.02 -10.67 -21.42
N ALA A 64 -14.10 -11.12 -22.68
CA ALA A 64 -13.56 -10.41 -23.84
C ALA A 64 -14.14 -8.99 -24.01
N VAL A 65 -15.47 -8.84 -23.85
CA VAL A 65 -16.16 -7.56 -23.93
C VAL A 65 -15.83 -6.69 -22.71
N ALA A 66 -15.71 -7.27 -21.52
CA ALA A 66 -15.33 -6.55 -20.30
C ALA A 66 -13.91 -5.99 -20.39
N ASP A 67 -12.92 -6.80 -20.81
CA ASP A 67 -11.55 -6.38 -21.10
C ASP A 67 -11.52 -5.23 -22.12
N ALA A 68 -12.38 -5.30 -23.14
CA ALA A 68 -12.48 -4.27 -24.17
C ALA A 68 -13.10 -2.97 -23.64
N ALA A 69 -14.20 -3.05 -22.88
CA ALA A 69 -14.86 -1.88 -22.30
C ALA A 69 -13.96 -1.15 -21.29
N GLN A 70 -13.33 -1.90 -20.38
CA GLN A 70 -12.49 -1.40 -19.27
C GLN A 70 -11.07 -1.00 -19.69
N ALA A 71 -10.74 -1.08 -20.98
CA ALA A 71 -9.41 -0.76 -21.48
C ALA A 71 -9.02 0.71 -21.23
N LYS A 72 -8.03 0.94 -20.35
CA LYS A 72 -7.59 2.25 -19.81
C LYS A 72 -7.28 3.37 -20.81
N THR A 73 -7.20 3.10 -22.12
CA THR A 73 -7.00 4.14 -23.14
C THR A 73 -7.88 3.89 -24.37
N PRO A 74 -8.36 4.94 -25.06
CA PRO A 74 -9.15 4.78 -26.29
C PRO A 74 -8.44 3.96 -27.38
N ALA A 75 -7.10 3.99 -27.42
CA ALA A 75 -6.31 3.20 -28.35
C ALA A 75 -6.31 1.70 -28.03
N LEU A 76 -6.25 1.32 -26.73
CA LEU A 76 -6.39 -0.06 -26.29
C LEU A 76 -7.84 -0.54 -26.46
N GLN A 77 -8.81 0.27 -26.05
CA GLN A 77 -10.25 0.01 -26.21
C GLN A 77 -10.61 -0.26 -27.67
N LYS A 78 -10.15 0.57 -28.62
CA LYS A 78 -10.35 0.35 -30.06
C LYS A 78 -9.69 -0.96 -30.56
N ARG A 79 -8.52 -1.33 -30.05
CA ARG A 79 -7.85 -2.59 -30.40
C ARG A 79 -8.59 -3.81 -29.85
N ALA A 80 -8.97 -3.78 -28.57
CA ALA A 80 -9.70 -4.85 -27.91
C ALA A 80 -11.12 -5.03 -28.49
N ALA A 81 -11.83 -3.93 -28.78
CA ALA A 81 -13.08 -3.98 -29.52
C ALA A 81 -12.89 -4.59 -30.92
N GLY A 82 -11.86 -4.17 -31.67
CA GLY A 82 -11.51 -4.78 -32.97
C GLY A 82 -11.22 -6.28 -32.89
N VAL A 83 -10.66 -6.74 -31.78
CA VAL A 83 -10.46 -8.16 -31.46
C VAL A 83 -11.79 -8.88 -31.21
N VAL A 84 -12.68 -8.32 -30.39
CA VAL A 84 -14.02 -8.89 -30.15
C VAL A 84 -14.81 -9.00 -31.46
N ILE A 85 -14.79 -7.94 -32.27
CA ILE A 85 -15.41 -7.89 -33.61
C ILE A 85 -14.83 -8.98 -34.52
N TRP A 86 -13.51 -9.18 -34.51
CA TRP A 86 -12.87 -10.25 -35.28
C TRP A 86 -13.30 -11.64 -34.82
N LEU A 87 -13.44 -11.88 -33.50
CA LEU A 87 -13.94 -13.14 -32.94
C LEU A 87 -15.39 -13.41 -33.36
N LEU A 88 -16.27 -12.42 -33.22
CA LEU A 88 -17.68 -12.51 -33.63
C LEU A 88 -17.83 -12.87 -35.11
N ASN A 89 -17.08 -12.20 -36.00
CA ASN A 89 -17.09 -12.45 -37.45
C ASN A 89 -16.52 -13.83 -37.88
N ARG A 90 -15.87 -14.56 -36.97
CA ARG A 90 -15.18 -15.84 -37.24
C ARG A 90 -15.84 -17.04 -36.55
N LEU A 91 -16.80 -16.79 -35.67
CA LEU A 91 -17.64 -17.78 -35.02
C LEU A 91 -19.04 -17.76 -35.68
N PRO A 92 -19.83 -18.84 -35.58
CA PRO A 92 -21.21 -18.83 -36.07
C PRO A 92 -22.07 -17.89 -35.20
N SER A 93 -22.17 -16.63 -35.60
CA SER A 93 -22.89 -15.55 -34.88
C SER A 93 -24.32 -15.94 -34.49
N ALA A 94 -25.02 -16.66 -35.38
CA ALA A 94 -26.36 -17.19 -35.16
C ALA A 94 -26.52 -18.19 -33.98
N GLN A 95 -25.44 -18.69 -33.39
CA GLN A 95 -25.47 -19.52 -32.17
C GLN A 95 -25.16 -18.72 -30.90
N LEU A 96 -24.26 -17.74 -30.97
CA LEU A 96 -23.93 -16.86 -29.85
C LEU A 96 -25.14 -16.01 -29.46
N ALA A 97 -25.76 -15.32 -30.42
CA ALA A 97 -26.94 -14.48 -30.21
C ALA A 97 -28.12 -15.20 -29.54
N LYS A 98 -28.23 -16.53 -29.71
CA LYS A 98 -29.32 -17.35 -29.13
C LYS A 98 -29.04 -17.84 -27.72
N HIS A 99 -27.84 -17.63 -27.18
CA HIS A 99 -27.48 -18.14 -25.87
C HIS A 99 -27.99 -17.22 -24.76
N PRO A 100 -28.93 -17.66 -23.89
CA PRO A 100 -29.69 -16.77 -23.01
C PRO A 100 -28.86 -16.05 -21.95
N ARG A 101 -27.65 -16.54 -21.62
CA ARG A 101 -26.73 -15.84 -20.71
C ARG A 101 -25.95 -14.69 -21.35
N ILE A 102 -25.93 -14.56 -22.69
CA ILE A 102 -25.16 -13.48 -23.33
C ILE A 102 -25.80 -12.11 -23.09
N PRO A 103 -27.09 -11.86 -23.36
CA PRO A 103 -27.69 -10.54 -23.12
C PRO A 103 -27.55 -10.07 -21.65
N ALA A 104 -27.91 -10.93 -20.70
CA ALA A 104 -27.76 -10.62 -19.27
C ALA A 104 -26.31 -10.43 -18.83
N GLY A 105 -25.38 -11.20 -19.38
CA GLY A 105 -23.95 -11.07 -19.09
C GLY A 105 -23.30 -9.83 -19.71
N LEU A 106 -23.77 -9.40 -20.88
CA LEU A 106 -23.33 -8.16 -21.54
C LEU A 106 -23.87 -6.94 -20.78
N LEU A 107 -25.14 -6.97 -20.38
CA LEU A 107 -25.76 -5.93 -19.56
C LEU A 107 -25.17 -5.78 -18.15
N ALA A 108 -24.37 -6.74 -17.69
CA ALA A 108 -23.63 -6.65 -16.42
C ALA A 108 -22.26 -5.96 -16.56
N ILE A 109 -21.83 -5.64 -17.78
CA ILE A 109 -20.56 -4.96 -18.04
C ILE A 109 -20.82 -3.45 -18.11
N PRO A 110 -20.29 -2.64 -17.18
CA PRO A 110 -20.49 -1.20 -17.19
C PRO A 110 -19.71 -0.52 -18.33
N CYS A 111 -20.22 0.64 -18.76
CA CYS A 111 -19.56 1.56 -19.69
C CYS A 111 -19.20 0.92 -21.05
N ILE A 112 -20.04 0.02 -21.59
CA ILE A 112 -19.77 -0.58 -22.90
C ILE A 112 -19.73 0.53 -23.97
N PRO A 113 -18.64 0.65 -24.75
CA PRO A 113 -18.55 1.65 -25.80
C PRO A 113 -19.62 1.40 -26.87
N ILE A 114 -20.34 2.45 -27.28
CA ILE A 114 -21.37 2.40 -28.33
C ILE A 114 -20.92 1.62 -29.57
N MET A 115 -19.71 1.89 -30.09
CA MET A 115 -19.12 1.18 -31.23
C MET A 115 -19.01 -0.35 -31.02
N LEU A 116 -18.82 -0.81 -29.79
CA LEU A 116 -18.77 -2.24 -29.47
C LEU A 116 -20.18 -2.83 -29.38
N ALA A 117 -21.13 -2.12 -28.77
CA ALA A 117 -22.53 -2.49 -28.74
C ALA A 117 -23.14 -2.55 -30.17
N GLU A 118 -22.90 -1.54 -31.02
CA GLU A 118 -23.33 -1.49 -32.44
C GLU A 118 -22.87 -2.73 -33.21
N GLN A 119 -21.63 -3.17 -33.00
CA GLN A 119 -21.05 -4.30 -33.71
C GLN A 119 -21.55 -5.64 -33.16
N LEU A 120 -21.84 -5.73 -31.86
CA LEU A 120 -22.56 -6.87 -31.26
C LEU A 120 -23.99 -6.96 -31.82
N SER A 121 -24.72 -5.85 -31.86
CA SER A 121 -26.06 -5.74 -32.46
C SER A 121 -26.06 -6.08 -33.95
N SER A 122 -25.08 -5.57 -34.71
CA SER A 122 -24.89 -5.90 -36.14
C SER A 122 -24.49 -7.37 -36.37
N SER A 123 -23.93 -8.02 -35.36
CA SER A 123 -23.65 -9.46 -35.35
C SER A 123 -24.88 -10.30 -34.96
N GLY A 124 -26.04 -9.68 -34.78
CA GLY A 124 -27.30 -10.31 -34.41
C GLY A 124 -27.55 -10.48 -32.92
N VAL A 125 -26.71 -9.90 -32.04
CA VAL A 125 -26.95 -9.90 -30.58
C VAL A 125 -27.98 -8.82 -30.24
N CYS A 126 -29.25 -9.20 -30.21
CA CYS A 126 -30.32 -8.35 -29.71
C CYS A 126 -30.40 -8.45 -28.18
N ILE A 127 -30.51 -7.31 -27.51
CA ILE A 127 -30.77 -7.24 -26.06
C ILE A 127 -32.17 -6.66 -25.86
N PRO A 128 -33.13 -7.43 -25.32
CA PRO A 128 -34.51 -6.97 -25.17
C PRO A 128 -34.59 -5.70 -24.32
N TYR A 129 -35.42 -4.74 -24.70
CA TYR A 129 -35.55 -3.44 -24.03
C TYR A 129 -35.82 -3.59 -22.53
N ALA A 130 -36.75 -4.48 -22.14
CA ALA A 130 -37.04 -4.78 -20.74
C ALA A 130 -35.83 -5.31 -19.94
N SER A 131 -34.84 -5.94 -20.61
CA SER A 131 -33.57 -6.33 -19.97
C SER A 131 -32.64 -5.13 -19.78
N ILE A 132 -32.59 -4.21 -20.75
CA ILE A 132 -31.83 -2.95 -20.64
C ILE A 132 -32.37 -2.13 -19.46
N VAL A 133 -33.70 -1.98 -19.37
CA VAL A 133 -34.39 -1.35 -18.24
C VAL A 133 -34.04 -2.03 -16.90
N ALA A 134 -34.09 -3.37 -16.83
CA ALA A 134 -33.74 -4.08 -15.60
C ALA A 134 -32.28 -3.84 -15.18
N ALA A 135 -31.35 -3.72 -16.12
CA ALA A 135 -29.96 -3.35 -15.86
C ALA A 135 -29.81 -1.88 -15.45
N ALA A 136 -30.61 -0.97 -16.02
CA ALA A 136 -30.68 0.43 -15.62
C ALA A 136 -31.18 0.60 -14.17
N ARG A 137 -32.23 -0.15 -13.79
CA ARG A 137 -32.71 -0.26 -12.41
C ARG A 137 -31.68 -0.86 -11.45
N ALA A 138 -30.91 -1.83 -11.91
CA ALA A 138 -29.75 -2.36 -11.19
C ALA A 138 -28.53 -1.40 -11.20
N ARG A 139 -28.68 -0.18 -11.74
CA ARG A 139 -27.68 0.88 -11.80
C ARG A 139 -26.41 0.47 -12.55
N VAL A 140 -26.50 -0.37 -13.59
CA VAL A 140 -25.33 -0.72 -14.42
C VAL A 140 -25.06 0.41 -15.43
N GLU A 141 -23.93 1.07 -15.32
CA GLU A 141 -23.57 2.24 -16.13
C GLU A 141 -23.46 1.95 -17.63
N GLY A 142 -23.85 2.88 -18.50
CA GLY A 142 -23.62 2.76 -19.95
C GLY A 142 -24.67 1.92 -20.71
N VAL A 143 -25.85 1.68 -20.12
CA VAL A 143 -26.95 0.91 -20.72
C VAL A 143 -27.63 1.62 -21.89
N GLU A 144 -27.56 2.94 -21.96
CA GLU A 144 -28.00 3.77 -23.10
C GLU A 144 -27.30 3.36 -24.41
N GLY A 145 -26.03 2.94 -24.33
CA GLY A 145 -25.27 2.48 -25.50
C GLY A 145 -25.89 1.25 -26.19
N TRP A 146 -26.70 0.46 -25.47
CA TRP A 146 -27.49 -0.64 -26.04
C TRP A 146 -28.80 -0.18 -26.69
N VAL A 147 -29.37 0.93 -26.22
CA VAL A 147 -30.54 1.60 -26.83
C VAL A 147 -30.13 2.28 -28.13
N GLU A 148 -28.96 2.91 -28.17
CA GLU A 148 -28.37 3.53 -29.36
C GLU A 148 -27.89 2.50 -30.39
N ALA A 149 -27.16 1.48 -29.95
CA ALA A 149 -26.61 0.45 -30.83
C ALA A 149 -27.64 -0.37 -31.62
N GLN A 150 -28.88 -0.47 -31.13
CA GLN A 150 -29.96 -1.22 -31.77
C GLN A 150 -30.75 -0.40 -32.80
N GLN A 151 -30.38 0.88 -33.01
CA GLN A 151 -30.99 1.79 -33.99
C GLN A 151 -30.43 1.67 -35.42
N VAL A 152 -29.33 0.92 -35.60
CA VAL A 152 -28.61 0.84 -36.88
C VAL A 152 -29.53 0.25 -37.97
N PRO A 153 -29.79 0.97 -39.08
CA PRO A 153 -30.71 0.50 -40.12
C PRO A 153 -30.23 -0.81 -40.76
N GLY A 154 -31.10 -1.82 -40.73
CA GLY A 154 -30.82 -3.17 -41.27
C GLY A 154 -31.13 -4.32 -40.30
N ASN A 155 -31.26 -4.03 -39.00
CA ASN A 155 -31.76 -4.98 -38.01
C ASN A 155 -33.30 -4.96 -37.95
N GLU A 156 -33.97 -5.63 -38.89
CA GLU A 156 -35.44 -5.75 -38.92
C GLU A 156 -36.05 -6.50 -37.70
N GLY A 157 -35.22 -6.94 -36.74
CA GLY A 157 -35.63 -7.61 -35.50
C GLY A 157 -35.61 -6.76 -34.23
N THR A 158 -35.05 -5.54 -34.23
CA THR A 158 -34.94 -4.68 -33.02
C THR A 158 -36.20 -3.82 -32.78
N ILE A 159 -37.37 -4.44 -32.91
CA ILE A 159 -38.69 -3.78 -32.88
C ILE A 159 -39.12 -3.36 -31.46
N ASP A 160 -38.48 -3.88 -30.41
CA ASP A 160 -38.94 -3.73 -29.01
C ASP A 160 -38.42 -2.49 -28.28
N VAL A 161 -37.63 -1.63 -28.93
CA VAL A 161 -37.11 -0.37 -28.34
C VAL A 161 -38.00 0.82 -28.75
N PRO A 162 -38.71 1.48 -27.81
CA PRO A 162 -39.59 2.60 -28.11
C PRO A 162 -38.89 3.80 -28.77
N ASP A 163 -39.59 4.54 -29.64
CA ASP A 163 -39.07 5.75 -30.28
C ASP A 163 -38.64 6.82 -29.26
N VAL A 164 -39.40 6.95 -28.18
CA VAL A 164 -39.08 7.87 -27.06
C VAL A 164 -37.77 7.49 -26.37
N ALA A 165 -37.52 6.20 -26.11
CA ALA A 165 -36.25 5.72 -25.53
C ALA A 165 -35.06 6.06 -26.43
N ARG A 166 -35.26 5.92 -27.75
CA ARG A 166 -34.24 6.22 -28.76
C ARG A 166 -33.93 7.72 -28.82
N ALA A 167 -34.92 8.60 -28.72
CA ALA A 167 -34.72 10.05 -28.65
C ALA A 167 -33.98 10.48 -27.36
N VAL A 168 -34.43 9.98 -26.19
CA VAL A 168 -33.84 10.31 -24.89
C VAL A 168 -32.38 9.90 -24.82
N CYS A 169 -32.03 8.69 -25.28
CA CYS A 169 -30.63 8.22 -25.29
C CYS A 169 -29.73 8.97 -26.28
N GLN A 170 -30.28 9.72 -27.25
CA GLN A 170 -29.51 10.66 -28.08
C GLN A 170 -29.34 12.05 -27.41
N GLY A 171 -29.85 12.24 -26.19
CA GLY A 171 -29.91 13.54 -25.53
C GLY A 171 -30.90 14.53 -26.17
N ILE A 172 -31.85 14.01 -26.96
CA ILE A 172 -32.88 14.79 -27.65
C ILE A 172 -34.17 14.74 -26.84
N LEU A 173 -34.74 15.91 -26.56
CA LEU A 173 -36.09 15.99 -25.99
C LEU A 173 -37.10 15.50 -27.04
N PRO A 174 -37.94 14.50 -26.73
CA PRO A 174 -38.98 14.05 -27.65
C PRO A 174 -39.95 15.19 -27.99
N ASP A 175 -40.49 15.18 -29.21
CA ASP A 175 -41.59 16.06 -29.62
C ASP A 175 -42.84 15.81 -28.77
N ASP A 176 -43.71 16.82 -28.59
CA ASP A 176 -44.88 16.74 -27.71
C ASP A 176 -45.76 15.51 -28.02
N ASN A 177 -45.90 15.16 -29.31
CA ASN A 177 -46.63 13.99 -29.77
C ASN A 177 -46.04 12.65 -29.27
N LEU A 178 -44.72 12.55 -29.10
CA LEU A 178 -44.05 11.37 -28.55
C LEU A 178 -44.15 11.34 -27.02
N LEU A 179 -44.13 12.52 -26.38
CA LEU A 179 -44.35 12.64 -24.93
C LEU A 179 -45.77 12.20 -24.55
N GLU A 180 -46.79 12.65 -25.29
CA GLU A 180 -48.18 12.21 -25.09
C GLU A 180 -48.30 10.67 -25.16
N THR A 181 -47.57 10.00 -26.07
CA THR A 181 -47.59 8.53 -26.11
C THR A 181 -46.89 7.89 -24.91
N ALA A 182 -45.71 8.38 -24.52
CA ALA A 182 -44.96 7.85 -23.38
C ALA A 182 -45.69 8.05 -22.04
N TRP A 183 -46.47 9.13 -21.91
CA TRP A 183 -47.28 9.40 -20.72
C TRP A 183 -48.53 8.52 -20.60
N THR A 184 -48.88 7.71 -21.62
CA THR A 184 -50.01 6.76 -21.50
C THR A 184 -49.68 5.52 -20.66
N ASP A 185 -48.40 5.15 -20.53
CA ASP A 185 -47.95 4.13 -19.58
C ASP A 185 -46.92 4.71 -18.61
N PRO A 186 -47.29 5.00 -17.35
CA PRO A 186 -46.36 5.48 -16.35
C PRO A 186 -45.13 4.57 -16.22
N GLN A 187 -45.30 3.26 -16.36
CA GLN A 187 -44.20 2.28 -16.25
C GLN A 187 -43.12 2.53 -17.30
N GLU A 188 -43.48 2.91 -18.52
CA GLU A 188 -42.53 3.25 -19.58
C GLU A 188 -41.76 4.54 -19.23
N LEU A 189 -42.42 5.54 -18.65
CA LEU A 189 -41.76 6.76 -18.17
C LEU A 189 -40.75 6.45 -17.05
N HIS A 190 -41.11 5.63 -16.05
CA HIS A 190 -40.19 5.17 -15.01
C HIS A 190 -38.98 4.43 -15.60
N ASP A 191 -39.22 3.55 -16.58
CA ASP A 191 -38.18 2.79 -17.29
C ASP A 191 -37.20 3.73 -18.04
N LEU A 192 -37.71 4.76 -18.70
CA LEU A 192 -36.93 5.80 -19.38
C LEU A 192 -36.07 6.62 -18.41
N LEU A 193 -36.64 7.04 -17.27
CA LEU A 193 -35.91 7.82 -16.26
C LEU A 193 -34.74 7.01 -15.68
N HIS A 194 -34.94 5.73 -15.39
CA HIS A 194 -33.85 4.85 -14.94
C HIS A 194 -32.72 4.72 -15.97
N ILE A 195 -33.03 4.57 -17.26
CA ILE A 195 -32.01 4.56 -18.33
C ILE A 195 -31.30 5.92 -18.36
N ALA A 196 -32.06 7.02 -18.31
CA ALA A 196 -31.52 8.34 -18.51
C ALA A 196 -30.57 8.79 -17.38
N PHE A 197 -30.97 8.60 -16.12
CA PHE A 197 -30.19 9.00 -14.95
C PHE A 197 -28.98 8.10 -14.64
N ASN A 198 -28.94 6.90 -15.23
CA ASN A 198 -27.84 5.96 -15.12
C ASN A 198 -26.94 5.94 -16.39
N SER A 199 -27.19 6.87 -17.31
CA SER A 199 -26.42 7.07 -18.53
C SER A 199 -24.97 7.48 -18.26
N SER A 200 -24.07 7.22 -19.20
CA SER A 200 -22.74 7.83 -19.22
C SER A 200 -22.71 9.20 -19.90
N ASP A 201 -23.68 9.53 -20.77
CA ASP A 201 -23.79 10.86 -21.38
C ASP A 201 -24.68 11.80 -20.54
N PRO A 202 -24.13 12.89 -19.97
CA PRO A 202 -24.90 13.90 -19.26
C PRO A 202 -26.00 14.59 -20.08
N ALA A 203 -25.95 14.58 -21.43
CA ALA A 203 -27.05 15.09 -22.26
C ALA A 203 -28.33 14.23 -22.11
N VAL A 204 -28.16 12.92 -21.92
CA VAL A 204 -29.24 11.97 -21.71
C VAL A 204 -29.86 12.14 -20.32
N ALA A 205 -29.04 12.28 -19.27
CA ALA A 205 -29.55 12.57 -17.93
C ALA A 205 -30.26 13.92 -17.84
N ARG A 206 -29.82 14.92 -18.62
CA ARG A 206 -30.55 16.19 -18.80
C ARG A 206 -31.91 15.99 -19.48
N ALA A 207 -31.99 15.14 -20.50
CA ALA A 207 -33.27 14.81 -21.13
C ALA A 207 -34.20 14.11 -20.13
N GLY A 208 -33.69 13.13 -19.37
CA GLY A 208 -34.43 12.46 -18.28
C GLY A 208 -34.94 13.42 -17.22
N LEU A 209 -34.15 14.43 -16.87
CA LEU A 209 -34.56 15.49 -15.94
C LEU A 209 -35.80 16.25 -16.38
N MET A 210 -35.82 16.69 -17.64
CA MET A 210 -36.93 17.44 -18.24
C MET A 210 -38.18 16.56 -18.43
N LEU A 211 -38.05 15.24 -18.28
CA LEU A 211 -39.12 14.25 -18.36
C LEU A 211 -39.62 13.79 -16.98
N MET A 212 -38.96 14.19 -15.89
CA MET A 212 -39.30 13.73 -14.54
C MET A 212 -40.64 14.37 -14.11
N PRO A 213 -41.72 13.58 -13.91
CA PRO A 213 -43.05 14.13 -13.66
C PRO A 213 -43.18 14.58 -12.20
N PRO A 214 -43.87 15.70 -11.91
CA PRO A 214 -44.03 16.20 -10.55
C PRO A 214 -44.85 15.28 -9.64
N GLU A 215 -45.54 14.28 -10.19
CA GLU A 215 -46.26 13.22 -9.46
C GLU A 215 -45.40 12.00 -9.10
N LEU A 216 -44.10 12.00 -9.41
CA LEU A 216 -43.19 10.89 -9.11
C LEU A 216 -43.07 10.66 -7.59
N PRO A 217 -43.13 9.41 -7.08
CA PRO A 217 -42.96 9.15 -5.65
C PRO A 217 -41.62 9.67 -5.10
N ASP A 218 -41.65 10.35 -3.96
CA ASP A 218 -40.48 10.99 -3.34
C ASP A 218 -39.25 10.07 -3.27
N ASP A 219 -39.44 8.81 -2.84
CA ASP A 219 -38.36 7.84 -2.65
C ASP A 219 -37.72 7.39 -3.98
N GLU A 220 -38.52 7.31 -5.04
CA GLU A 220 -38.03 7.01 -6.38
C GLU A 220 -37.33 8.22 -7.01
N ALA A 221 -37.91 9.43 -6.89
CA ALA A 221 -37.28 10.67 -7.31
C ALA A 221 -35.89 10.84 -6.68
N LEU A 222 -35.78 10.66 -5.36
CA LEU A 222 -34.51 10.71 -4.64
C LEU A 222 -33.51 9.64 -5.12
N THR A 223 -33.97 8.42 -5.39
CA THR A 223 -33.13 7.33 -5.88
C THR A 223 -32.56 7.63 -7.27
N LEU A 224 -33.39 8.17 -8.17
CA LEU A 224 -32.99 8.58 -9.51
C LEU A 224 -32.00 9.75 -9.46
N LEU A 225 -32.30 10.79 -8.69
CA LEU A 225 -31.43 11.95 -8.49
C LEU A 225 -30.08 11.56 -7.86
N GLN A 226 -30.06 10.68 -6.86
CA GLN A 226 -28.83 10.15 -6.29
C GLN A 226 -28.02 9.38 -7.35
N THR A 227 -28.68 8.61 -8.23
CA THR A 227 -28.02 7.92 -9.35
C THR A 227 -27.37 8.91 -10.32
N ALA A 228 -28.09 9.97 -10.68
CA ALA A 228 -27.59 11.04 -11.55
C ALA A 228 -26.34 11.73 -10.96
N VAL A 229 -26.37 12.04 -9.66
CA VAL A 229 -25.26 12.65 -8.93
C VAL A 229 -24.05 11.71 -8.90
N GLU A 230 -24.26 10.44 -8.55
CA GLU A 230 -23.19 9.43 -8.49
C GLU A 230 -22.52 9.21 -9.87
N ARG A 231 -23.31 9.26 -10.96
CA ARG A 231 -22.83 9.05 -12.34
C ARG A 231 -22.12 10.26 -12.94
N HIS A 232 -22.70 11.47 -12.83
CA HIS A 232 -22.23 12.63 -13.60
C HIS A 232 -21.32 13.61 -12.86
N SER A 233 -21.21 13.51 -11.53
CA SER A 233 -20.38 14.38 -10.69
C SER A 233 -18.92 14.51 -11.14
N THR A 234 -18.29 13.40 -11.56
CA THR A 234 -16.87 13.38 -11.92
C THR A 234 -16.57 13.89 -13.33
N SER A 235 -17.57 13.88 -14.22
CA SER A 235 -17.35 14.03 -15.67
C SER A 235 -17.85 15.37 -16.23
N ARG A 236 -19.05 15.84 -15.87
CA ARG A 236 -19.59 17.15 -16.34
C ARG A 236 -20.48 17.84 -15.29
N PRO A 237 -20.01 18.93 -14.67
CA PRO A 237 -20.77 19.69 -13.67
C PRO A 237 -22.11 20.35 -14.06
N PRO A 238 -22.47 20.63 -15.34
CA PRO A 238 -23.78 21.22 -15.67
C PRO A 238 -24.99 20.41 -15.22
N VAL A 239 -24.91 19.07 -15.22
CA VAL A 239 -26.02 18.21 -14.80
C VAL A 239 -26.34 18.42 -13.32
N LEU A 240 -25.33 18.57 -12.45
CA LEU A 240 -25.55 18.89 -11.03
C LEU A 240 -26.29 20.21 -10.83
N ARG A 241 -26.08 21.20 -11.70
CA ARG A 241 -26.84 22.45 -11.66
C ARG A 241 -28.28 22.23 -12.10
N GLU A 242 -28.50 21.53 -13.20
CA GLU A 242 -29.83 21.32 -13.79
C GLU A 242 -30.70 20.38 -12.93
N LEU A 243 -30.10 19.32 -12.37
CA LEU A 243 -30.67 18.47 -11.30
C LEU A 243 -31.28 19.33 -10.20
N VAL A 244 -30.50 20.30 -9.74
CA VAL A 244 -30.83 21.13 -8.60
C VAL A 244 -31.83 22.24 -8.97
N GLN A 245 -31.75 22.80 -10.16
CA GLN A 245 -32.77 23.75 -10.63
C GLN A 245 -34.14 23.07 -10.73
N HIS A 246 -34.21 21.82 -11.20
CA HIS A 246 -35.45 21.06 -11.14
C HIS A 246 -35.88 20.68 -9.72
N LEU A 247 -34.95 20.55 -8.76
CA LEU A 247 -35.34 20.41 -7.35
C LEU A 247 -36.02 21.65 -6.78
N GLU A 248 -35.92 22.83 -7.41
CA GLU A 248 -36.76 23.99 -7.06
C GLU A 248 -38.21 23.85 -7.55
N ASP A 249 -38.46 23.05 -8.60
CA ASP A 249 -39.80 22.80 -9.15
C ASP A 249 -40.60 21.78 -8.28
N TYR A 250 -39.93 21.03 -7.40
CA TYR A 250 -40.51 20.00 -6.53
C TYR A 250 -40.81 20.56 -5.13
N ASP A 251 -41.73 21.53 -5.05
CA ASP A 251 -42.20 22.19 -3.80
C ASP A 251 -42.62 21.21 -2.67
N HIS A 252 -42.92 19.96 -3.00
CA HIS A 252 -43.34 18.92 -2.06
C HIS A 252 -42.18 18.13 -1.43
N LEU A 253 -41.01 18.06 -2.08
CA LEU A 253 -39.85 17.37 -1.52
C LEU A 253 -39.28 18.18 -0.36
N ALA A 254 -39.44 17.66 0.85
CA ALA A 254 -38.89 18.29 2.04
C ALA A 254 -37.36 18.38 1.92
N VAL A 255 -36.80 19.52 2.30
CA VAL A 255 -35.36 19.79 2.30
C VAL A 255 -34.52 18.69 2.98
N LEU A 256 -35.08 18.01 3.99
CA LEU A 256 -34.45 16.88 4.67
C LEU A 256 -34.35 15.61 3.80
N GLN A 257 -35.28 15.39 2.87
CA GLN A 257 -35.23 14.29 1.90
C GLN A 257 -34.13 14.51 0.86
N LEU A 258 -33.86 15.76 0.45
CA LEU A 258 -32.80 16.10 -0.50
C LEU A 258 -31.38 16.05 0.10
N LEU A 259 -31.27 16.05 1.44
CA LEU A 259 -30.00 16.09 2.15
C LEU A 259 -29.00 14.97 1.74
N PRO A 260 -29.38 13.69 1.57
CA PRO A 260 -28.46 12.64 1.13
C PRO A 260 -27.91 12.88 -0.29
N VAL A 261 -28.74 13.38 -1.20
CA VAL A 261 -28.35 13.70 -2.59
C VAL A 261 -27.33 14.85 -2.60
N LEU A 262 -27.57 15.90 -1.81
CA LEU A 262 -26.65 17.04 -1.64
C LEU A 262 -25.33 16.62 -0.96
N LEU A 263 -25.38 15.77 0.06
CA LEU A 263 -24.19 15.21 0.72
C LEU A 263 -23.36 14.36 -0.25
N CYS A 264 -24.02 13.54 -1.08
CA CYS A 264 -23.36 12.74 -2.11
C CYS A 264 -22.66 13.63 -3.16
N ALA A 265 -23.34 14.68 -3.64
CA ALA A 265 -22.75 15.65 -4.58
C ALA A 265 -21.52 16.37 -3.99
N LEU A 266 -21.59 16.76 -2.70
CA LEU A 266 -20.47 17.33 -1.95
C LEU A 266 -19.27 16.38 -1.86
N GLU A 267 -19.51 15.13 -1.47
CA GLU A 267 -18.43 14.13 -1.37
C GLU A 267 -17.76 13.86 -2.72
N LEU A 268 -18.52 13.84 -3.80
CA LEU A 268 -18.01 13.52 -5.13
C LEU A 268 -17.26 14.70 -5.77
N ASP A 269 -17.75 15.95 -5.66
CA ASP A 269 -17.01 17.13 -6.14
C ASP A 269 -15.67 17.30 -5.40
N ALA A 270 -15.67 17.09 -4.08
CA ALA A 270 -14.45 17.20 -3.28
C ALA A 270 -13.41 16.08 -3.57
N ARG A 271 -13.85 14.92 -4.08
CA ARG A 271 -12.94 13.86 -4.60
C ARG A 271 -12.29 14.22 -5.92
N VAL A 272 -12.80 15.20 -6.69
CA VAL A 272 -12.20 15.61 -7.96
C VAL A 272 -10.87 16.32 -7.67
N PRO A 273 -9.71 15.71 -7.97
CA PRO A 273 -8.42 16.30 -7.62
C PRO A 273 -8.28 17.62 -8.36
N HIS A 274 -8.07 18.68 -7.60
CA HIS A 274 -7.73 19.98 -8.19
C HIS A 274 -6.37 19.81 -8.86
N ALA A 275 -6.34 19.79 -10.20
CA ALA A 275 -5.09 19.67 -10.95
C ALA A 275 -4.10 20.72 -10.43
N ALA A 276 -2.94 20.26 -9.93
CA ALA A 276 -2.09 21.04 -9.02
C ALA A 276 -1.34 22.22 -9.69
N GLY A 277 -1.67 22.56 -10.94
CA GLY A 277 -1.14 23.71 -11.66
C GLY A 277 -2.28 24.66 -12.04
N GLU A 278 -2.42 25.73 -11.24
CA GLU A 278 -3.37 26.85 -11.34
C GLU A 278 -4.87 26.47 -11.53
N PRO A 279 -5.78 26.91 -10.65
CA PRO A 279 -7.19 26.86 -10.99
C PRO A 279 -7.42 27.80 -12.17
N ASP A 280 -7.64 27.26 -13.37
CA ASP A 280 -8.01 28.04 -14.55
C ASP A 280 -9.19 28.93 -14.16
N PRO A 281 -9.02 30.26 -14.10
CA PRO A 281 -10.06 31.17 -13.64
C PRO A 281 -11.23 31.24 -14.64
N TYR A 282 -11.12 30.59 -15.80
CA TYR A 282 -12.12 30.51 -16.85
C TYR A 282 -12.71 29.11 -17.05
N LEU A 283 -12.16 28.06 -16.42
CA LEU A 283 -12.94 26.83 -16.25
C LEU A 283 -14.15 27.19 -15.40
N PRO A 284 -15.40 26.94 -15.84
CA PRO A 284 -16.57 27.19 -15.03
C PRO A 284 -16.50 26.27 -13.83
N ALA A 285 -16.00 26.78 -12.71
CA ALA A 285 -16.28 26.20 -11.41
C ALA A 285 -17.80 26.05 -11.37
N LEU A 286 -18.29 24.83 -11.29
CA LEU A 286 -19.69 24.48 -11.13
C LEU A 286 -19.77 23.62 -9.87
N ARG A 287 -19.15 24.16 -8.82
CA ARG A 287 -18.81 23.52 -7.56
C ARG A 287 -19.60 24.13 -6.43
N LEU A 288 -20.85 23.68 -6.30
CA LEU A 288 -21.76 23.93 -5.17
C LEU A 288 -22.15 25.40 -4.88
N TRP A 289 -21.40 26.41 -5.36
CA TRP A 289 -21.68 27.84 -5.23
C TRP A 289 -22.95 28.31 -5.93
N GLN A 290 -23.31 27.65 -7.04
CA GLN A 290 -24.57 27.88 -7.74
C GLN A 290 -25.76 27.27 -7.00
N LEU A 291 -25.51 26.48 -5.95
CA LEU A 291 -26.51 26.01 -5.01
C LEU A 291 -26.72 27.03 -3.86
N GLY A 292 -25.73 27.90 -3.59
CA GLY A 292 -25.82 28.95 -2.58
C GLY A 292 -27.06 29.87 -2.61
N PRO A 293 -27.67 30.22 -3.77
CA PRO A 293 -28.90 31.03 -3.81
C PRO A 293 -30.21 30.23 -3.66
N LEU A 294 -30.18 28.90 -3.65
CA LEU A 294 -31.41 28.10 -3.61
C LEU A 294 -32.17 28.31 -2.28
N PRO A 295 -33.51 28.35 -2.29
CA PRO A 295 -34.32 28.45 -1.08
C PRO A 295 -34.16 27.21 -0.17
N VAL A 296 -33.74 26.06 -0.72
CA VAL A 296 -33.53 24.80 0.02
C VAL A 296 -32.52 24.98 1.18
N PHE A 297 -31.48 25.80 1.01
CA PHE A 297 -30.47 26.04 2.07
C PHE A 297 -30.95 26.95 3.19
N ALA A 298 -31.94 27.81 2.92
CA ALA A 298 -32.57 28.64 3.94
C ALA A 298 -33.51 27.84 4.85
N GLN A 299 -33.99 26.68 4.37
CA GLN A 299 -34.92 25.80 5.07
C GLN A 299 -34.25 24.63 5.83
N LEU A 300 -32.94 24.43 5.66
CA LEU A 300 -32.21 23.38 6.37
C LEU A 300 -32.26 23.56 7.89
N SER A 301 -32.38 22.44 8.61
CA SER A 301 -32.16 22.43 10.06
C SER A 301 -30.67 22.73 10.37
N PRO A 302 -30.35 23.25 11.57
CA PRO A 302 -28.96 23.45 11.99
C PRO A 302 -28.12 22.18 11.91
N ASP A 303 -28.70 21.02 12.22
CA ASP A 303 -28.02 19.72 12.14
C ASP A 303 -27.77 19.30 10.68
N GLY A 304 -28.71 19.53 9.76
CA GLY A 304 -28.52 19.29 8.33
C GLY A 304 -27.42 20.19 7.74
N ALA A 305 -27.42 21.47 8.11
CA ALA A 305 -26.36 22.43 7.76
C ALA A 305 -25.00 22.01 8.34
N ALA A 306 -24.96 21.51 9.58
CA ALA A 306 -23.75 20.96 10.19
C ALA A 306 -23.27 19.66 9.54
N GLY A 307 -24.18 18.82 9.02
CA GLY A 307 -23.82 17.61 8.27
C GLY A 307 -23.13 17.95 6.95
N LEU A 308 -23.69 18.90 6.19
CA LEU A 308 -23.10 19.39 4.93
C LEU A 308 -21.71 20.03 5.15
N LEU A 309 -21.58 20.85 6.20
CA LEU A 309 -20.30 21.46 6.57
C LEU A 309 -19.26 20.40 6.96
N GLU A 310 -19.63 19.37 7.73
CA GLU A 310 -18.70 18.28 8.09
C GLU A 310 -18.20 17.53 6.86
N LYS A 311 -19.06 17.18 5.91
CA LYS A 311 -18.62 16.54 4.66
C LYS A 311 -17.64 17.42 3.90
N ALA A 312 -17.94 18.71 3.74
CA ALA A 312 -17.02 19.66 3.11
C ALA A 312 -15.66 19.77 3.84
N LEU A 313 -15.66 19.76 5.18
CA LEU A 313 -14.45 19.79 6.01
C LEU A 313 -13.63 18.50 5.90
N THR A 314 -14.26 17.34 6.05
CA THR A 314 -13.60 16.02 5.97
C THR A 314 -13.00 15.75 4.59
N ALA A 315 -13.61 16.32 3.54
CA ALA A 315 -13.08 16.25 2.17
C ALA A 315 -12.11 17.40 1.83
N GLY A 316 -11.86 18.33 2.76
CA GLY A 316 -10.88 19.42 2.62
C GLY A 316 -11.28 20.57 1.70
N ASP A 317 -12.55 20.65 1.25
CA ASP A 317 -12.99 21.69 0.33
C ASP A 317 -13.36 23.01 1.03
N ARG A 318 -12.32 23.83 1.21
CA ARG A 318 -12.42 25.23 1.67
C ARG A 318 -13.44 26.08 0.93
N ARG A 319 -13.66 25.86 -0.37
CA ARG A 319 -14.62 26.65 -1.16
C ARG A 319 -16.03 26.27 -0.75
N SER A 320 -16.34 24.98 -0.73
CA SER A 320 -17.63 24.49 -0.25
C SER A 320 -17.92 24.92 1.18
N VAL A 321 -16.95 24.85 2.10
CA VAL A 321 -17.13 25.38 3.46
C VAL A 321 -17.47 26.87 3.45
N GLN A 322 -16.75 27.70 2.68
CA GLN A 322 -17.03 29.14 2.59
C GLN A 322 -18.40 29.45 1.96
N LEU A 323 -18.85 28.65 0.99
CA LEU A 323 -20.13 28.81 0.32
C LEU A 323 -21.30 28.41 1.23
N LEU A 324 -21.21 27.23 1.83
CA LEU A 324 -22.12 26.72 2.85
C LEU A 324 -22.24 27.71 4.02
N TRP A 325 -21.12 28.26 4.49
CA TRP A 325 -21.08 29.28 5.54
C TRP A 325 -21.82 30.57 5.18
N ASN A 326 -21.74 31.02 3.92
CA ASN A 326 -22.37 32.26 3.46
C ASN A 326 -23.84 32.06 3.04
N GLY A 327 -24.22 30.87 2.57
CA GLY A 327 -25.55 30.56 2.02
C GLY A 327 -26.54 29.96 3.03
N MET A 328 -26.07 29.27 4.08
CA MET A 328 -26.95 28.64 5.07
C MET A 328 -27.07 29.49 6.35
N PRO A 329 -28.17 30.24 6.56
CA PRO A 329 -28.38 30.97 7.82
C PRO A 329 -28.45 30.02 9.03
N ALA A 330 -28.91 28.78 8.84
CA ALA A 330 -28.97 27.73 9.85
C ALA A 330 -27.61 27.41 10.51
N VAL A 331 -26.48 27.69 9.83
CA VAL A 331 -25.12 27.54 10.39
C VAL A 331 -24.91 28.39 11.64
N GLN A 332 -25.59 29.54 11.74
CA GLN A 332 -25.50 30.41 12.91
C GLN A 332 -26.19 29.84 14.16
N ALA A 333 -27.04 28.81 13.99
CA ALA A 333 -27.80 28.16 15.04
C ALA A 333 -27.33 26.73 15.36
N VAL A 334 -26.13 26.34 14.89
CA VAL A 334 -25.52 25.03 15.19
C VAL A 334 -25.23 24.90 16.69
N SER A 335 -25.59 23.75 17.26
CA SER A 335 -25.41 23.47 18.68
C SER A 335 -23.92 23.39 19.08
N PRO A 336 -23.54 23.69 20.33
CA PRO A 336 -22.15 23.59 20.78
C PRO A 336 -21.53 22.20 20.57
N ALA A 337 -22.32 21.12 20.77
CA ALA A 337 -21.87 19.75 20.54
C ALA A 337 -21.52 19.49 19.06
N ARG A 338 -22.41 19.84 18.11
CA ARG A 338 -22.08 19.71 16.67
C ARG A 338 -20.98 20.66 16.22
N LEU A 339 -20.85 21.82 16.85
CA LEU A 339 -19.72 22.71 16.60
C LEU A 339 -18.39 22.07 17.03
N ALA A 340 -18.34 21.34 18.16
CA ALA A 340 -17.14 20.61 18.56
C ALA A 340 -16.71 19.57 17.52
N GLU A 341 -17.67 18.81 16.97
CA GLU A 341 -17.43 17.82 15.91
C GLU A 341 -16.92 18.49 14.62
N LEU A 342 -17.50 19.63 14.22
CA LEU A 342 -17.00 20.45 13.10
C LEU A 342 -15.58 20.98 13.34
N LEU A 343 -15.28 21.47 14.55
CA LEU A 343 -13.94 21.94 14.92
C LEU A 343 -12.95 20.78 14.87
N GLN A 344 -13.33 19.57 15.30
CA GLN A 344 -12.50 18.37 15.25
C GLN A 344 -12.18 17.96 13.81
N ALA A 345 -13.19 17.95 12.92
CA ALA A 345 -12.99 17.67 11.49
C ALA A 345 -12.05 18.70 10.84
N ALA A 346 -12.29 20.00 11.07
CA ALA A 346 -11.45 21.07 10.55
C ALA A 346 -10.01 21.03 11.08
N ALA A 347 -9.83 20.68 12.36
CA ALA A 347 -8.53 20.54 12.99
C ALA A 347 -7.77 19.30 12.50
N ALA A 348 -8.45 18.18 12.24
CA ALA A 348 -7.87 16.98 11.64
C ALA A 348 -7.41 17.21 10.20
N ALA A 349 -8.15 18.01 9.42
CA ALA A 349 -7.75 18.44 8.08
C ALA A 349 -6.69 19.57 8.07
N GLY A 350 -6.29 20.09 9.23
CA GLY A 350 -5.35 21.22 9.32
C GLY A 350 -5.90 22.53 8.72
N ASP A 351 -7.23 22.68 8.64
CA ASP A 351 -7.85 23.79 7.94
C ASP A 351 -8.09 25.02 8.82
N LEU A 352 -7.02 25.80 8.97
CA LEU A 352 -7.04 27.10 9.65
C LEU A 352 -8.09 28.08 9.10
N HIS A 353 -8.44 28.02 7.82
CA HIS A 353 -9.44 28.95 7.26
C HIS A 353 -10.82 28.64 7.85
N SER A 354 -11.23 27.38 7.75
CA SER A 354 -12.52 26.93 8.25
C SER A 354 -12.63 26.99 9.77
N LEU A 355 -11.56 26.68 10.52
CA LEU A 355 -11.51 26.91 11.97
C LEU A 355 -11.77 28.38 12.33
N ARG A 356 -11.25 29.34 11.56
CA ARG A 356 -11.50 30.78 11.75
C ARG A 356 -12.90 31.24 11.32
N LEU A 357 -13.61 30.45 10.53
CA LEU A 357 -15.04 30.67 10.28
C LEU A 357 -15.84 30.12 11.46
N LEU A 358 -15.69 28.84 11.79
CA LEU A 358 -16.35 28.16 12.92
C LEU A 358 -16.19 28.92 14.25
N ALA A 359 -14.99 29.46 14.53
CA ALA A 359 -14.71 30.26 15.72
C ALA A 359 -15.47 31.60 15.81
N ARG A 360 -16.22 32.00 14.77
CA ARG A 360 -17.11 33.17 14.78
C ARG A 360 -18.53 32.86 15.25
N LEU A 361 -18.90 31.58 15.36
CA LEU A 361 -20.22 31.21 15.87
C LEU A 361 -20.33 31.57 17.35
N PRO A 362 -21.48 32.11 17.83
CA PRO A 362 -21.69 32.36 19.26
C PRO A 362 -21.45 31.12 20.13
N ALA A 363 -21.91 29.96 19.66
CA ALA A 363 -21.73 28.66 20.28
C ALA A 363 -20.26 28.27 20.52
N PHE A 364 -19.29 28.88 19.82
CA PHE A 364 -17.85 28.62 20.02
C PHE A 364 -17.37 28.91 21.45
N HIS A 365 -18.03 29.86 22.13
CA HIS A 365 -17.74 30.19 23.53
C HIS A 365 -18.52 29.33 24.55
N GLU A 366 -19.38 28.43 24.06
CA GLU A 366 -20.22 27.51 24.83
C GLU A 366 -19.75 26.05 24.74
N VAL A 367 -18.96 25.68 23.72
CA VAL A 367 -18.24 24.39 23.62
C VAL A 367 -17.50 24.10 24.93
N GLN A 368 -17.57 22.87 25.44
CA GLN A 368 -16.96 22.49 26.71
C GLN A 368 -15.43 22.30 26.60
N SER A 369 -14.72 22.33 27.74
CA SER A 369 -13.27 22.13 27.78
C SER A 369 -12.83 20.77 27.24
N ALA A 370 -13.56 19.70 27.56
CA ALA A 370 -13.28 18.35 27.07
C ALA A 370 -13.53 18.20 25.56
N GLU A 371 -14.66 18.73 25.07
CA GLU A 371 -15.04 18.76 23.65
C GLU A 371 -14.00 19.53 22.82
N LEU A 372 -13.59 20.71 23.29
CA LEU A 372 -12.55 21.51 22.65
C LEU A 372 -11.20 20.77 22.60
N ALA A 373 -10.84 20.06 23.66
CA ALA A 373 -9.59 19.30 23.69
C ALA A 373 -9.63 18.08 22.74
N ALA A 374 -10.77 17.40 22.62
CA ALA A 374 -11.00 16.39 21.60
C ALA A 374 -10.83 16.98 20.19
N ALA A 375 -11.34 18.19 19.94
CA ALA A 375 -11.11 18.91 18.68
C ALA A 375 -9.65 19.35 18.46
N MET A 376 -8.91 19.72 19.51
CA MET A 376 -7.49 20.06 19.42
C MET A 376 -6.59 18.83 19.18
N MET A 377 -6.98 17.64 19.66
CA MET A 377 -6.14 16.44 19.68
C MET A 377 -5.62 15.99 18.30
N PRO A 378 -6.43 15.96 17.21
CA PRO A 378 -5.93 15.66 15.86
C PRO A 378 -4.87 16.67 15.39
N ALA A 379 -5.15 17.98 15.54
CA ALA A 379 -4.22 19.03 15.15
C ALA A 379 -2.92 19.00 15.97
N VAL A 380 -2.98 18.62 17.24
CA VAL A 380 -1.80 18.39 18.09
C VAL A 380 -0.95 17.24 17.56
N LYS A 381 -1.56 16.09 17.24
CA LYS A 381 -0.83 14.92 16.70
C LYS A 381 -0.25 15.17 15.31
N ALA A 382 -0.93 15.97 14.48
CA ALA A 382 -0.49 16.31 13.13
C ALA A 382 0.42 17.55 13.04
N GLY A 383 0.79 18.18 14.16
CA GLY A 383 1.69 19.35 14.17
C GLY A 383 1.07 20.64 13.64
N HIS A 384 -0.26 20.75 13.60
CA HIS A 384 -0.98 21.89 13.02
C HIS A 384 -1.08 23.08 14.00
N GLU A 385 0.07 23.66 14.35
CA GLU A 385 0.23 24.72 15.37
C GLU A 385 -0.77 25.87 15.24
N LEU A 386 -0.99 26.37 14.01
CA LEU A 386 -1.91 27.49 13.77
C LEU A 386 -3.38 27.13 14.03
N CYS A 387 -3.76 25.87 13.83
CA CYS A 387 -5.11 25.36 14.10
C CYS A 387 -5.35 25.29 15.61
N VAL A 388 -4.38 24.74 16.35
CA VAL A 388 -4.38 24.73 17.82
C VAL A 388 -4.39 26.16 18.37
N TRP A 389 -3.66 27.09 17.74
CA TRP A 389 -3.69 28.50 18.13
C TRP A 389 -5.06 29.16 17.93
N ALA A 390 -5.76 28.87 16.82
CA ALA A 390 -7.12 29.38 16.61
C ALA A 390 -8.13 28.84 17.64
N LEU A 391 -8.02 27.56 18.01
CA LEU A 391 -8.86 26.93 19.03
C LEU A 391 -8.60 27.49 20.45
N GLN A 392 -7.37 27.94 20.71
CA GLN A 392 -6.96 28.51 22.00
C GLN A 392 -7.57 29.88 22.34
N ASP A 393 -8.25 30.55 21.41
CA ASP A 393 -8.92 31.83 21.66
C ASP A 393 -10.39 31.70 22.09
N SER A 394 -10.89 30.46 22.21
CA SER A 394 -12.17 30.16 22.85
C SER A 394 -12.19 30.44 24.36
N ARG A 395 -13.40 30.53 24.93
CA ARG A 395 -13.60 30.65 26.39
C ARG A 395 -13.22 29.35 27.11
N ALA A 396 -13.51 28.20 26.49
CA ALA A 396 -13.12 26.90 27.00
C ALA A 396 -11.59 26.69 27.02
N ALA A 397 -10.82 27.24 26.08
CA ALA A 397 -9.36 27.25 26.17
C ALA A 397 -8.85 28.04 27.39
N ALA A 398 -9.53 29.13 27.76
CA ALA A 398 -9.23 29.83 29.00
C ALA A 398 -9.59 28.99 30.24
N GLN A 399 -10.61 28.11 30.17
CA GLN A 399 -10.95 27.17 31.25
C GLN A 399 -9.99 25.98 31.35
N LEU A 400 -9.54 25.42 30.23
CA LEU A 400 -8.43 24.45 30.15
C LEU A 400 -7.16 25.04 30.78
N ALA A 401 -6.84 26.30 30.46
CA ALA A 401 -5.77 27.01 31.12
C ALA A 401 -6.08 27.31 32.60
N ALA A 402 -7.34 27.48 33.01
CA ALA A 402 -7.72 27.95 34.35
C ALA A 402 -7.96 26.86 35.40
N GLY A 403 -8.31 25.64 35.02
CA GLY A 403 -8.68 24.57 35.97
C GLY A 403 -8.23 23.18 35.55
N ASP A 404 -8.48 22.77 34.31
CA ASP A 404 -8.34 21.38 33.89
C ASP A 404 -6.93 21.04 33.38
N CYS A 405 -6.03 20.80 34.33
CA CYS A 405 -4.64 20.51 34.04
C CYS A 405 -4.38 19.09 33.52
N GLU A 406 -5.33 18.15 33.65
CA GLU A 406 -5.14 16.78 33.15
C GLU A 406 -5.36 16.74 31.63
N VAL A 407 -6.39 17.41 31.13
CA VAL A 407 -6.62 17.54 29.68
C VAL A 407 -5.46 18.27 28.96
N LEU A 408 -4.88 19.29 29.60
CA LEU A 408 -3.64 19.91 29.10
C LEU A 408 -2.44 18.94 29.12
N LEU A 409 -2.34 18.10 30.16
CA LEU A 409 -1.29 17.09 30.27
C LEU A 409 -1.42 16.03 29.17
N GLU A 410 -2.63 15.61 28.83
CA GLU A 410 -2.91 14.70 27.71
C GLU A 410 -2.50 15.30 26.37
N LEU A 411 -2.89 16.55 26.07
CA LEU A 411 -2.49 17.24 24.83
C LEU A 411 -0.97 17.41 24.73
N LEU A 412 -0.30 17.82 25.81
CA LEU A 412 1.17 17.93 25.84
C LEU A 412 1.83 16.55 25.67
N THR A 413 1.29 15.52 26.30
CA THR A 413 1.80 14.15 26.18
C THR A 413 1.63 13.65 24.74
N ALA A 414 0.49 13.90 24.09
CA ALA A 414 0.26 13.56 22.69
C ALA A 414 1.22 14.30 21.74
N ALA A 415 1.47 15.59 21.97
CA ALA A 415 2.44 16.37 21.20
C ALA A 415 3.86 15.76 21.26
N LEU A 416 4.29 15.33 22.45
CA LEU A 416 5.61 14.72 22.65
C LEU A 416 5.70 13.33 22.00
N HIS A 417 4.66 12.50 22.12
CA HIS A 417 4.66 11.16 21.49
C HIS A 417 4.62 11.24 19.95
N ALA A 418 4.01 12.29 19.39
CA ALA A 418 3.98 12.55 17.94
C ALA A 418 5.22 13.30 17.41
N ASP A 419 6.23 13.53 18.25
CA ASP A 419 7.43 14.35 17.97
C ASP A 419 7.12 15.73 17.36
N GLN A 420 6.18 16.46 17.97
CA GLN A 420 5.76 17.80 17.55
C GLN A 420 6.28 18.87 18.53
N PRO A 421 7.59 19.23 18.50
CA PRO A 421 8.20 20.09 19.50
C PRO A 421 7.64 21.52 19.51
N GLY A 422 7.28 22.07 18.34
CA GLY A 422 6.68 23.41 18.23
C GLY A 422 5.26 23.50 18.78
N MET A 423 4.57 22.36 18.93
CA MET A 423 3.26 22.31 19.59
C MET A 423 3.35 22.54 21.11
N VAL A 424 4.49 22.20 21.73
CA VAL A 424 4.73 22.38 23.17
C VAL A 424 4.61 23.85 23.60
N PRO A 425 5.34 24.84 23.03
CA PRO A 425 5.17 26.25 23.40
C PRO A 425 3.80 26.82 23.03
N VAL A 426 3.12 26.29 21.99
CA VAL A 426 1.73 26.66 21.68
C VAL A 426 0.80 26.24 22.82
N LEU A 427 0.82 24.97 23.23
CA LEU A 427 -0.01 24.45 24.33
C LEU A 427 0.29 25.10 25.69
N LEU A 428 1.55 25.50 25.94
CA LEU A 428 1.98 26.13 27.19
C LEU A 428 1.67 27.64 27.28
N ARG A 429 1.30 28.31 26.18
CA ARG A 429 1.25 29.77 26.07
C ARG A 429 0.42 30.49 27.15
N LYS A 430 -0.72 29.92 27.55
CA LYS A 430 -1.62 30.48 28.59
C LYS A 430 -1.53 29.72 29.93
N SER A 431 -0.69 28.68 30.03
CA SER A 431 -0.75 27.66 31.09
C SER A 431 0.59 27.32 31.75
N ALA A 432 1.72 27.80 31.22
CA ALA A 432 3.10 27.52 31.68
C ALA A 432 3.30 27.56 33.20
N GLY A 433 2.73 28.55 33.90
CA GLY A 433 2.87 28.72 35.36
C GLY A 433 2.11 27.70 36.22
N ARG A 434 1.33 26.79 35.63
CA ARG A 434 0.40 25.88 36.34
C ARG A 434 0.86 24.42 36.36
N ILE A 435 1.85 24.07 35.54
CA ILE A 435 2.46 22.74 35.57
C ILE A 435 3.34 22.67 36.82
N ASN A 436 2.90 21.88 37.81
CA ASN A 436 3.69 21.61 39.01
C ASN A 436 4.84 20.63 38.69
N LEU A 437 5.81 20.52 39.61
CA LEU A 437 6.99 19.66 39.44
C LEU A 437 6.64 18.20 39.13
N LYS A 438 5.60 17.62 39.75
CA LYS A 438 5.19 16.22 39.52
C LYS A 438 4.73 16.00 38.07
N ARG A 439 3.86 16.87 37.55
CA ARG A 439 3.39 16.81 36.16
C ARG A 439 4.53 17.14 35.18
N LEU A 440 5.39 18.10 35.51
CA LEU A 440 6.57 18.44 34.71
C LEU A 440 7.50 17.23 34.56
N MET A 441 7.78 16.48 35.62
CA MET A 441 8.66 15.31 35.55
C MET A 441 8.14 14.24 34.58
N VAL A 442 6.82 14.00 34.53
CA VAL A 442 6.19 13.08 33.56
C VAL A 442 6.38 13.59 32.12
N LEU A 443 6.17 14.89 31.89
CA LEU A 443 6.37 15.50 30.56
C LEU A 443 7.85 15.50 30.14
N LEU A 444 8.78 15.78 31.05
CA LEU A 444 10.22 15.73 30.77
C LEU A 444 10.66 14.29 30.46
N GLN A 445 10.11 13.29 31.14
CA GLN A 445 10.34 11.87 30.81
C GLN A 445 9.88 11.55 29.39
N ALA A 446 8.62 11.88 29.05
CA ALA A 446 8.07 11.65 27.71
C ALA A 446 8.85 12.42 26.61
N ALA A 447 9.32 13.63 26.90
CA ALA A 447 10.14 14.42 25.98
C ALA A 447 11.53 13.81 25.75
N LEU A 448 12.22 13.32 26.78
CA LEU A 448 13.50 12.63 26.62
C LEU A 448 13.37 11.36 25.77
N GLN A 449 12.26 10.63 25.94
CA GLN A 449 11.94 9.44 25.18
C GLN A 449 11.61 9.77 23.71
N HIS A 450 10.59 10.60 23.47
CA HIS A 450 9.98 10.77 22.15
C HIS A 450 10.35 12.07 21.43
N CYS A 451 10.47 13.21 22.13
CA CYS A 451 10.61 14.54 21.52
C CYS A 451 11.67 15.41 22.22
N PRO A 452 12.97 15.24 21.90
CA PRO A 452 14.07 15.94 22.58
C PRO A 452 14.01 17.47 22.44
N ALA A 453 13.50 17.98 21.32
CA ALA A 453 13.32 19.42 21.15
C ALA A 453 12.21 19.99 22.05
N GLY A 454 11.16 19.20 22.32
CA GLY A 454 10.11 19.55 23.29
C GLY A 454 10.61 19.65 24.73
N PHE A 455 11.67 18.91 25.08
CA PHE A 455 12.31 18.98 26.41
C PHE A 455 12.77 20.39 26.74
N ASN A 456 13.40 21.09 25.79
CA ASN A 456 13.95 22.44 26.01
C ASN A 456 12.84 23.45 26.36
N HIS A 457 11.67 23.33 25.74
CA HIS A 457 10.52 24.18 26.06
C HIS A 457 9.92 23.87 27.44
N LEU A 458 9.85 22.59 27.82
CA LEU A 458 9.40 22.17 29.15
C LEU A 458 10.39 22.58 30.25
N TYR A 459 11.69 22.51 29.99
CA TYR A 459 12.74 22.85 30.96
C TYR A 459 12.86 24.36 31.20
N GLN A 460 12.29 25.20 30.32
CA GLN A 460 12.15 26.64 30.53
C GLN A 460 10.99 27.00 31.46
N LEU A 461 10.14 26.05 31.87
CA LEU A 461 9.00 26.31 32.75
C LEU A 461 9.44 26.67 34.18
N PRO A 462 8.71 27.54 34.90
CA PRO A 462 9.07 27.93 36.27
C PRO A 462 9.23 26.76 37.25
N ALA A 463 8.48 25.66 37.05
CA ALA A 463 8.60 24.46 37.87
C ALA A 463 9.91 23.67 37.63
N ALA A 464 10.60 23.86 36.51
CA ALA A 464 11.90 23.25 36.26
C ALA A 464 12.95 23.76 37.25
N ALA A 465 12.91 25.04 37.62
CA ALA A 465 13.78 25.58 38.66
C ALA A 465 13.60 24.85 40.01
N SER A 466 12.43 24.28 40.29
CA SER A 466 12.12 23.56 41.52
C SER A 466 12.59 22.10 41.54
N ILE A 467 13.16 21.59 40.44
CA ILE A 467 13.81 20.27 40.38
C ILE A 467 14.91 20.20 41.45
N GLN A 468 14.87 19.23 42.36
CA GLN A 468 15.92 19.03 43.35
C GLN A 468 16.96 18.04 42.85
N ALA A 469 17.95 17.72 43.69
CA ALA A 469 19.03 16.81 43.34
C ALA A 469 18.55 15.41 42.93
N LYS A 470 17.47 14.91 43.56
CA LYS A 470 16.92 13.57 43.32
C LYS A 470 16.19 13.50 41.98
N GLU A 471 15.33 14.48 41.69
CA GLU A 471 14.61 14.58 40.43
C GLU A 471 15.58 14.83 39.27
N LEU A 472 16.60 15.68 39.48
CA LEU A 472 17.66 15.87 38.49
C LEU A 472 18.44 14.57 38.23
N GLY A 473 18.78 13.80 39.27
CA GLY A 473 19.39 12.48 39.13
C GLY A 473 18.53 11.51 38.30
N GLN A 474 17.20 11.51 38.49
CA GLN A 474 16.28 10.73 37.67
C GLN A 474 16.27 11.19 36.20
N LEU A 475 16.25 12.51 35.93
CA LEU A 475 16.36 13.05 34.58
C LEU A 475 17.67 12.63 33.89
N LEU A 476 18.79 12.54 34.62
CA LEU A 476 20.07 12.06 34.06
C LEU A 476 19.98 10.59 33.65
N ARG A 477 19.45 9.72 34.53
CA ARG A 477 19.25 8.29 34.20
C ARG A 477 18.35 8.10 32.98
N TRP A 478 17.27 8.87 32.89
CA TRP A 478 16.34 8.85 31.76
C TRP A 478 16.97 9.39 30.46
N ALA A 479 17.60 10.56 30.48
CA ALA A 479 18.27 11.13 29.32
C ALA A 479 19.39 10.21 28.80
N GLY A 480 20.03 9.50 29.73
CA GLY A 480 20.97 8.43 29.48
C GLY A 480 20.37 7.20 28.81
N ARG A 481 19.25 6.67 29.33
CA ARG A 481 18.51 5.52 28.78
C ARG A 481 18.18 5.70 27.29
N TRP A 482 17.88 6.93 26.88
CA TRP A 482 17.52 7.28 25.50
C TRP A 482 18.61 8.06 24.75
N PHE A 483 19.85 8.07 25.26
CA PHE A 483 21.02 8.62 24.57
C PHE A 483 20.83 10.07 24.06
N ARG A 484 20.35 10.98 24.92
CA ARG A 484 20.03 12.39 24.58
C ARG A 484 21.10 13.38 25.06
N HIS A 485 22.24 13.43 24.37
CA HIS A 485 23.47 14.05 24.90
C HIS A 485 23.51 15.58 24.87
N GLY A 486 22.86 16.22 23.89
CA GLY A 486 22.69 17.69 23.90
C GLY A 486 21.99 18.15 25.18
N ILE A 487 20.93 17.46 25.60
CA ILE A 487 20.16 17.78 26.82
C ILE A 487 21.01 17.58 28.09
N LEU A 488 21.76 16.48 28.17
CA LEU A 488 22.70 16.22 29.28
C LEU A 488 23.70 17.38 29.45
N TYR A 489 24.36 17.78 28.36
CA TYR A 489 25.46 18.72 28.41
C TYR A 489 25.03 20.20 28.45
N GLU A 490 24.06 20.59 27.63
CA GLU A 490 23.65 21.99 27.45
C GLU A 490 22.60 22.45 28.47
N VAL A 491 21.86 21.51 29.08
CA VAL A 491 20.70 21.84 29.92
C VAL A 491 20.84 21.30 31.34
N LEU A 492 21.09 20.00 31.52
CA LEU A 492 21.09 19.38 32.85
C LEU A 492 22.34 19.72 33.69
N ASN A 493 23.53 19.77 33.07
CA ASN A 493 24.78 20.16 33.73
C ASN A 493 24.75 21.59 34.32
N TRP A 494 23.96 22.49 33.73
CA TRP A 494 23.86 23.89 34.15
C TRP A 494 22.79 24.14 35.22
N HIS A 495 22.06 23.10 35.63
CA HIS A 495 21.00 23.25 36.61
C HIS A 495 21.55 23.53 38.02
N ARG A 496 20.90 24.44 38.76
CA ARG A 496 21.33 24.84 40.12
C ARG A 496 21.45 23.70 41.14
N ALA A 497 20.74 22.59 40.90
CA ALA A 497 20.80 21.40 41.75
C ALA A 497 22.00 20.48 41.45
N TRP A 498 22.72 20.68 40.33
CA TRP A 498 23.80 19.81 39.86
C TRP A 498 24.86 19.52 40.93
N SER A 499 25.30 20.54 41.68
CA SER A 499 26.27 20.37 42.77
C SER A 499 25.82 19.35 43.82
N ARG A 500 24.51 19.24 44.07
CA ARG A 500 23.88 18.36 45.06
C ARG A 500 23.44 16.99 44.51
N VAL A 501 23.44 16.79 43.19
CA VAL A 501 23.19 15.47 42.58
C VAL A 501 24.23 14.47 43.08
N SER A 502 23.81 13.23 43.33
CA SER A 502 24.69 12.18 43.84
C SER A 502 25.87 11.93 42.89
N ALA A 503 27.00 11.46 43.42
CA ALA A 503 28.14 11.07 42.59
C ALA A 503 27.78 9.88 41.68
N GLU A 504 26.82 9.05 42.09
CA GLU A 504 26.26 7.92 41.34
C GLU A 504 25.50 8.38 40.09
N ASP A 505 24.53 9.29 40.23
CA ASP A 505 23.74 9.80 39.10
C ASP A 505 24.60 10.63 38.13
N LYS A 506 25.60 11.35 38.65
CA LYS A 506 26.62 12.04 37.83
C LYS A 506 27.45 11.05 37.04
N LEU A 507 27.89 9.96 37.67
CA LEU A 507 28.71 8.95 37.01
C LEU A 507 27.95 8.30 35.86
N VAL A 508 26.66 7.98 36.04
CA VAL A 508 25.78 7.47 34.97
C VAL A 508 25.80 8.39 33.74
N GLY A 509 25.50 9.68 33.93
CA GLY A 509 25.48 10.64 32.81
C GLY A 509 26.84 10.87 32.15
N LEU A 510 27.92 10.88 32.94
CA LEU A 510 29.29 11.06 32.43
C LEU A 510 29.79 9.85 31.65
N LEU A 511 29.49 8.64 32.13
CA LEU A 511 29.92 7.39 31.50
C LEU A 511 29.20 7.18 30.15
N GLN A 512 27.93 7.58 30.05
CA GLN A 512 27.20 7.65 28.77
C GLN A 512 27.77 8.70 27.82
N LEU A 513 28.11 9.89 28.33
CA LEU A 513 28.73 10.94 27.52
C LEU A 513 30.08 10.49 26.97
N ALA A 514 30.88 9.79 27.78
CA ALA A 514 32.14 9.21 27.37
C ALA A 514 31.95 8.18 26.24
N LEU A 515 30.99 7.26 26.38
CA LEU A 515 30.62 6.33 25.31
C LEU A 515 30.26 7.08 24.01
N GLN A 516 29.33 8.04 24.05
CA GLN A 516 28.95 8.74 22.82
C GLN A 516 30.07 9.53 22.16
N GLN A 517 30.99 10.10 22.94
CA GLN A 517 32.14 10.81 22.41
C GLN A 517 33.30 9.89 21.97
N GLY A 518 33.16 8.57 22.15
CA GLY A 518 34.26 7.62 21.95
C GLY A 518 35.42 7.80 22.93
N ALA A 519 35.18 8.51 24.04
CA ALA A 519 36.18 8.74 25.08
C ALA A 519 36.30 7.50 25.98
N ALA A 520 37.51 7.29 26.53
CA ALA A 520 37.81 6.10 27.31
C ALA A 520 36.99 6.02 28.62
N CYS A 521 36.14 5.01 28.74
CA CYS A 521 35.22 4.83 29.87
C CYS A 521 35.88 4.22 31.13
N HIS A 522 37.14 3.78 31.03
CA HIS A 522 37.83 3.01 32.07
C HIS A 522 37.92 3.71 33.43
N SER A 523 38.19 5.02 33.45
CA SER A 523 38.23 5.84 34.68
C SER A 523 36.86 5.98 35.36
N PHE A 524 35.77 5.92 34.59
CA PHE A 524 34.40 5.94 35.13
C PHE A 524 33.97 4.55 35.64
N CYS A 525 34.32 3.49 34.92
CA CYS A 525 33.97 2.12 35.30
C CYS A 525 34.73 1.62 36.54
N THR A 526 35.89 2.21 36.84
CA THR A 526 36.70 1.92 38.05
C THR A 526 36.42 2.89 39.22
N HIS A 527 35.54 3.87 39.03
CA HIS A 527 35.20 4.84 40.08
C HIS A 527 34.42 4.17 41.24
N PRO A 528 34.58 4.58 42.51
CA PRO A 528 33.87 3.95 43.64
C PRO A 528 32.34 3.92 43.52
N CYS A 529 31.75 4.86 42.78
CA CYS A 529 30.31 4.91 42.50
C CYS A 529 29.84 4.01 41.34
N ALA A 530 30.74 3.27 40.67
CA ALA A 530 30.39 2.38 39.56
C ALA A 530 29.42 1.26 39.96
N SER A 531 29.38 0.92 41.26
CA SER A 531 28.43 -0.02 41.85
C SER A 531 26.96 0.43 41.78
N ALA A 532 26.70 1.71 41.51
CA ALA A 532 25.36 2.29 41.40
C ALA A 532 24.80 2.32 39.97
N VAL A 533 25.61 1.96 38.96
CA VAL A 533 25.10 1.64 37.63
C VAL A 533 24.33 0.34 37.74
N ASP A 534 23.01 0.37 37.48
CA ASP A 534 22.15 -0.81 37.61
C ASP A 534 22.29 -1.78 36.40
N GLU A 535 21.64 -2.94 36.52
CA GLU A 535 21.72 -4.02 35.52
C GLU A 535 21.06 -3.64 34.18
N GLU A 536 19.93 -2.92 34.20
CA GLU A 536 19.24 -2.48 32.98
C GLU A 536 20.08 -1.45 32.22
N LEU A 537 20.62 -0.48 32.95
CA LEU A 537 21.51 0.53 32.42
C LEU A 537 22.80 -0.09 31.87
N THR A 538 23.41 -1.02 32.60
CA THR A 538 24.63 -1.72 32.14
C THR A 538 24.39 -2.48 30.84
N MET A 539 23.24 -3.15 30.67
CA MET A 539 22.87 -3.77 29.39
C MET A 539 22.80 -2.76 28.24
N LEU A 540 22.16 -1.60 28.46
CA LEU A 540 22.04 -0.54 27.44
C LEU A 540 23.42 0.04 27.05
N LEU A 541 24.30 0.23 28.03
CA LEU A 541 25.67 0.73 27.81
C LEU A 541 26.51 -0.28 27.02
N LEU A 542 26.44 -1.56 27.38
CA LEU A 542 27.13 -2.66 26.68
C LEU A 542 26.61 -2.78 25.24
N HIS A 543 25.29 -2.74 25.03
CA HIS A 543 24.68 -2.74 23.70
C HIS A 543 25.19 -1.56 22.85
N PHE A 544 25.20 -0.35 23.41
CA PHE A 544 25.67 0.83 22.70
C PHE A 544 27.17 0.74 22.33
N ALA A 545 28.03 0.27 23.23
CA ALA A 545 29.45 0.06 22.95
C ALA A 545 29.69 -0.97 21.83
N VAL A 546 28.83 -2.00 21.73
CA VAL A 546 28.86 -2.99 20.64
C VAL A 546 28.41 -2.37 19.32
N VAL A 547 27.25 -1.68 19.30
CA VAL A 547 26.70 -1.04 18.08
C VAL A 547 27.64 0.02 17.51
N THR A 548 28.41 0.70 18.37
CA THR A 548 29.37 1.73 17.98
C THR A 548 30.82 1.23 17.81
N GLU A 549 31.04 -0.09 17.83
CA GLU A 549 32.34 -0.76 17.71
C GLU A 549 33.43 -0.30 18.72
N GLN A 550 33.03 0.25 19.87
CA GLN A 550 33.95 0.85 20.85
C GLN A 550 34.56 -0.20 21.78
N ARG A 551 35.44 -1.05 21.24
CA ARG A 551 36.08 -2.17 21.95
C ARG A 551 36.68 -1.79 23.32
N SER A 552 37.46 -0.72 23.40
CA SER A 552 38.08 -0.28 24.68
C SER A 552 37.05 0.15 25.73
N ASN A 553 35.91 0.67 25.30
CA ASN A 553 34.81 1.01 26.18
C ASN A 553 33.98 -0.21 26.56
N LEU A 554 33.79 -1.19 25.65
CA LEU A 554 33.20 -2.48 25.98
C LEU A 554 34.02 -3.21 27.07
N GLU A 555 35.34 -3.30 26.89
CA GLU A 555 36.27 -3.85 27.88
C GLU A 555 36.20 -3.11 29.23
N ALA A 556 36.06 -1.78 29.22
CA ALA A 556 35.85 -0.99 30.43
C ALA A 556 34.49 -1.25 31.10
N LEU A 557 33.40 -1.32 30.34
CA LEU A 557 32.04 -1.55 30.84
C LEU A 557 31.88 -2.93 31.50
N LEU A 558 32.61 -3.94 31.03
CA LEU A 558 32.63 -5.27 31.64
C LEU A 558 33.22 -5.27 33.07
N LEU A 559 33.94 -4.21 33.47
CA LEU A 559 34.41 -4.01 34.85
C LEU A 559 33.31 -3.50 35.79
N LEU A 560 32.15 -3.08 35.28
CA LEU A 560 31.05 -2.60 36.12
C LEU A 560 30.51 -3.73 37.01
N PRO A 561 30.29 -3.50 38.33
CA PRO A 561 29.78 -4.53 39.24
C PRO A 561 28.43 -5.14 38.81
N ALA A 562 27.62 -4.41 38.05
CA ALA A 562 26.37 -4.91 37.49
C ALA A 562 26.56 -5.82 36.25
N ALA A 563 27.63 -5.67 35.48
CA ALA A 563 27.97 -6.61 34.39
C ALA A 563 28.25 -8.02 34.95
N ALA A 564 28.95 -8.09 36.08
CA ALA A 564 29.18 -9.33 36.82
C ALA A 564 27.92 -9.92 37.49
N LYS A 565 26.83 -9.16 37.62
CA LYS A 565 25.52 -9.66 38.07
C LYS A 565 24.67 -10.16 36.90
N LEU A 566 24.69 -9.45 35.77
CA LEU A 566 23.98 -9.82 34.54
C LEU A 566 24.37 -11.22 34.05
N SER A 567 25.66 -11.54 34.06
CA SER A 567 26.15 -12.90 33.75
C SER A 567 25.53 -13.94 34.68
N ARG A 568 25.65 -13.78 36.00
CA ARG A 568 25.07 -14.70 36.99
C ARG A 568 23.55 -14.84 36.88
N ARG A 569 22.82 -13.74 36.65
CA ARG A 569 21.35 -13.75 36.57
C ARG A 569 20.83 -14.41 35.31
N ARG A 570 21.41 -14.14 34.14
CA ARG A 570 21.00 -14.79 32.88
C ARG A 570 21.35 -16.28 32.89
N LEU A 571 22.51 -16.65 33.44
CA LEU A 571 22.87 -18.06 33.71
C LEU A 571 21.84 -18.77 34.63
N SER A 572 21.22 -18.07 35.59
CA SER A 572 20.18 -18.65 36.45
C SER A 572 18.76 -18.61 35.87
N ALA A 573 18.43 -17.61 35.03
CA ALA A 573 17.09 -17.39 34.50
C ALA A 573 16.81 -18.18 33.20
N GLY A 574 17.86 -18.63 32.49
CA GLY A 574 17.73 -19.57 31.38
C GLY A 574 17.03 -20.88 31.75
N ALA A 575 16.99 -21.23 33.04
CA ALA A 575 16.25 -22.38 33.58
C ALA A 575 14.74 -22.14 33.78
N SER A 576 14.22 -20.91 33.63
CA SER A 576 12.84 -20.55 34.01
C SER A 576 11.97 -19.92 32.91
N GLY A 577 12.51 -19.61 31.74
CA GLY A 577 11.71 -19.49 30.50
C GLY A 577 10.72 -18.31 30.35
N GLU A 578 10.94 -17.15 30.97
CA GLU A 578 10.03 -15.98 30.82
C GLU A 578 10.67 -14.74 30.16
N THR A 579 10.05 -14.34 29.04
CA THR A 579 10.11 -13.05 28.29
C THR A 579 11.43 -12.62 27.61
N PRO A 580 11.40 -12.30 26.29
CA PRO A 580 12.56 -11.76 25.56
C PRO A 580 12.63 -10.22 25.63
N ALA A 581 13.86 -9.70 25.59
CA ALA A 581 14.16 -8.28 25.38
C ALA A 581 15.10 -8.14 24.16
N ASP A 582 15.07 -6.97 23.49
CA ASP A 582 15.66 -6.71 22.16
C ASP A 582 16.96 -7.47 21.85
N PHE A 583 16.84 -8.47 20.97
CA PHE A 583 17.90 -9.42 20.66
C PHE A 583 18.92 -8.91 19.62
N SER A 584 18.60 -7.79 18.93
CA SER A 584 19.43 -7.12 17.91
C SER A 584 20.89 -6.86 18.36
N ALA A 585 21.08 -6.56 19.65
CA ALA A 585 22.39 -6.36 20.25
C ALA A 585 23.35 -7.54 20.03
N VAL A 586 22.83 -8.74 20.22
CA VAL A 586 23.59 -9.99 20.17
C VAL A 586 23.90 -10.33 18.71
N GLN A 587 22.95 -10.14 17.79
CA GLN A 587 23.14 -10.31 16.35
C GLN A 587 24.32 -9.53 15.78
N GLN A 588 24.48 -8.27 16.19
CA GLN A 588 25.59 -7.43 15.74
C GLN A 588 26.94 -7.87 16.36
N LEU A 589 26.93 -8.29 17.64
CA LEU A 589 28.11 -8.82 18.32
C LEU A 589 28.62 -10.10 17.65
N CYS A 590 27.71 -10.99 17.26
CA CYS A 590 28.02 -12.27 16.62
C CYS A 590 28.60 -12.09 15.20
N GLY A 591 28.08 -11.12 14.42
CA GLY A 591 28.53 -10.86 13.05
C GLY A 591 29.66 -9.85 12.89
N GLY A 592 30.12 -9.22 13.97
CA GLY A 592 31.12 -8.15 13.92
C GLY A 592 32.54 -8.61 14.27
N LYS A 593 33.53 -7.73 14.02
CA LYS A 593 34.94 -7.94 14.43
C LYS A 593 35.12 -8.13 15.94
N ALA A 594 34.11 -7.81 16.75
CA ALA A 594 34.09 -8.07 18.19
C ALA A 594 34.15 -9.57 18.52
N ALA A 595 33.50 -10.44 17.74
CA ALA A 595 33.54 -11.89 17.95
C ALA A 595 34.98 -12.46 17.87
N ALA A 596 35.81 -11.89 17.00
CA ALA A 596 37.23 -12.27 16.87
C ALA A 596 38.09 -11.92 18.09
N GLY A 597 37.59 -11.10 19.02
CA GLY A 597 38.24 -10.78 20.29
C GLY A 597 37.98 -11.80 21.41
N ILE A 598 37.03 -12.71 21.23
CA ILE A 598 36.64 -13.73 22.23
C ILE A 598 37.63 -14.90 22.12
N THR A 599 38.50 -15.07 23.12
CA THR A 599 39.65 -15.99 23.04
C THR A 599 39.57 -17.18 23.99
N SER A 600 38.67 -17.15 24.97
CA SER A 600 38.43 -18.27 25.88
C SER A 600 37.01 -18.83 25.77
N VAL A 601 36.86 -20.13 26.00
CA VAL A 601 35.54 -20.80 26.00
C VAL A 601 34.63 -20.23 27.09
N ALA A 602 35.20 -19.76 28.21
CA ALA A 602 34.46 -19.12 29.30
C ALA A 602 33.82 -17.77 28.92
N GLU A 603 34.38 -17.06 27.93
CA GLU A 603 33.77 -15.84 27.36
C GLU A 603 32.73 -16.18 26.29
N LEU A 604 32.98 -17.21 25.48
CA LEU A 604 32.08 -17.65 24.40
C LEU A 604 30.81 -18.34 24.92
N GLN A 605 30.93 -19.17 25.95
CA GLN A 605 29.83 -19.98 26.49
C GLN A 605 28.58 -19.15 26.87
N PRO A 606 28.65 -18.09 27.70
CA PRO A 606 27.46 -17.30 28.05
C PRO A 606 26.89 -16.51 26.86
N LEU A 607 27.66 -16.29 25.79
CA LEU A 607 27.15 -15.72 24.54
C LEU A 607 26.41 -16.78 23.71
N LEU A 608 26.96 -17.99 23.57
CA LEU A 608 26.26 -19.11 22.93
C LEU A 608 24.93 -19.43 23.64
N GLU A 609 24.94 -19.56 24.96
CA GLU A 609 23.74 -19.81 25.77
C GLU A 609 22.69 -18.70 25.62
N LEU A 610 23.12 -17.43 25.60
CA LEU A 610 22.24 -16.28 25.36
C LEU A 610 21.63 -16.31 23.95
N VAL A 611 22.37 -16.79 22.95
CA VAL A 611 21.87 -16.88 21.57
C VAL A 611 20.91 -18.06 21.40
N LEU A 612 21.24 -19.20 21.98
CA LEU A 612 20.42 -20.41 21.95
C LEU A 612 19.08 -20.20 22.65
N SER A 613 19.09 -19.53 23.82
CA SER A 613 17.87 -19.19 24.57
C SER A 613 16.92 -18.23 23.84
N ASN A 614 17.36 -17.58 22.76
CA ASN A 614 16.55 -16.71 21.91
C ASN A 614 16.30 -17.27 20.51
N HIS A 615 16.67 -18.55 20.26
CA HIS A 615 16.47 -19.26 18.99
C HIS A 615 17.11 -18.60 17.75
N ASP A 616 18.18 -17.82 17.89
CA ASP A 616 18.84 -17.18 16.75
C ASP A 616 20.02 -17.99 16.20
N HIS A 617 19.68 -18.95 15.34
CA HIS A 617 20.64 -19.81 14.66
C HIS A 617 21.63 -19.05 13.75
N VAL A 618 21.28 -17.84 13.25
CA VAL A 618 22.19 -17.02 12.41
C VAL A 618 23.33 -16.46 13.27
N SER A 619 23.00 -16.01 14.48
CA SER A 619 23.99 -15.54 15.45
C SER A 619 24.87 -16.67 15.99
N VAL A 620 24.33 -17.87 16.18
CA VAL A 620 25.12 -19.05 16.56
C VAL A 620 26.17 -19.36 15.49
N GLY A 621 25.75 -19.45 14.22
CA GLY A 621 26.67 -19.69 13.10
C GLY A 621 27.78 -18.63 13.05
N LYS A 622 27.42 -17.34 13.08
CA LYS A 622 28.39 -16.24 13.06
C LYS A 622 29.34 -16.23 14.26
N LEU A 623 28.88 -16.59 15.46
CA LEU A 623 29.79 -16.77 16.61
C LEU A 623 30.78 -17.90 16.37
N LEU A 624 30.31 -19.07 15.94
CA LEU A 624 31.15 -20.24 15.73
C LEU A 624 32.16 -20.03 14.59
N GLU A 625 31.80 -19.27 13.56
CA GLU A 625 32.68 -18.86 12.46
C GLU A 625 33.73 -17.82 12.89
N ASN A 626 33.31 -16.77 13.60
CA ASN A 626 34.16 -15.59 13.85
C ASN A 626 34.90 -15.60 15.20
N CYS A 627 34.59 -16.53 16.11
CA CYS A 627 35.20 -16.60 17.43
C CYS A 627 36.36 -17.62 17.52
N PRO A 628 37.60 -17.20 17.83
CA PRO A 628 38.73 -18.11 18.08
C PRO A 628 38.44 -19.19 19.13
N ALA A 629 37.69 -18.86 20.19
CA ALA A 629 37.32 -19.81 21.24
C ALA A 629 36.39 -20.94 20.76
N ALA A 630 35.71 -20.79 19.62
CA ALA A 630 34.82 -21.82 19.07
C ALA A 630 35.57 -23.13 18.76
N ALA A 631 36.87 -23.04 18.44
CA ALA A 631 37.73 -24.20 18.20
C ALA A 631 38.01 -25.05 19.45
N ALA A 632 37.70 -24.54 20.65
CA ALA A 632 37.88 -25.23 21.93
C ALA A 632 36.55 -25.61 22.62
N VAL A 633 35.41 -25.41 21.93
CA VAL A 633 34.11 -25.93 22.37
C VAL A 633 34.18 -27.45 22.45
N ASN A 634 33.60 -28.05 23.48
CA ASN A 634 33.66 -29.49 23.69
C ASN A 634 32.43 -30.20 23.09
N ALA A 635 32.49 -31.53 22.99
CA ALA A 635 31.41 -32.35 22.43
C ALA A 635 30.08 -32.27 23.20
N ALA A 636 30.10 -31.91 24.49
CA ALA A 636 28.87 -31.77 25.29
C ALA A 636 28.09 -30.51 24.89
N ILE A 637 28.77 -29.36 24.79
CA ILE A 637 28.18 -28.11 24.31
C ILE A 637 27.70 -28.27 22.86
N LEU A 638 28.42 -29.03 22.03
CA LEU A 638 28.00 -29.32 20.66
C LEU A 638 26.75 -30.22 20.60
N ALA A 639 26.65 -31.22 21.46
CA ALA A 639 25.47 -32.09 21.55
C ALA A 639 24.23 -31.30 21.98
N GLU A 640 24.37 -30.39 22.94
CA GLU A 640 23.31 -29.49 23.41
C GLU A 640 22.88 -28.50 22.31
N LEU A 641 23.84 -27.92 21.57
CA LEU A 641 23.63 -27.12 20.35
C LEU A 641 22.80 -27.88 19.29
N LEU A 642 23.21 -29.10 18.96
CA LEU A 642 22.53 -29.95 17.99
C LEU A 642 21.11 -30.30 18.46
N GLN A 643 20.97 -30.70 19.71
CA GLN A 643 19.68 -31.08 20.30
C GLN A 643 18.69 -29.92 20.26
N HIS A 644 19.10 -28.72 20.67
CA HIS A 644 18.27 -27.51 20.57
C HIS A 644 17.87 -27.16 19.13
N THR A 645 18.78 -27.34 18.17
CA THR A 645 18.57 -26.99 16.76
C THR A 645 17.61 -27.95 16.04
N PHE A 646 17.56 -29.23 16.45
CA PHE A 646 16.67 -30.24 15.87
C PHE A 646 15.35 -30.43 16.63
N SER A 647 15.21 -29.92 17.86
CA SER A 647 13.98 -30.11 18.66
C SER A 647 12.84 -29.13 18.34
N ASP A 648 13.07 -28.03 17.63
CA ASP A 648 12.03 -27.03 17.36
C ASP A 648 11.29 -27.28 16.03
N ALA A 649 10.10 -27.87 16.12
CA ALA A 649 9.28 -28.24 14.97
C ALA A 649 8.64 -27.06 14.20
N ARG A 650 8.85 -25.81 14.63
CA ARG A 650 8.12 -24.64 14.10
C ARG A 650 8.62 -24.09 12.76
N TYR A 651 9.83 -24.47 12.31
CA TYR A 651 10.40 -24.00 11.03
C TYR A 651 11.17 -25.10 10.26
N PRO A 652 10.47 -26.09 9.66
CA PRO A 652 11.12 -27.02 8.74
C PRO A 652 11.57 -26.32 7.45
N GLY A 653 12.87 -26.31 7.16
CA GLY A 653 13.41 -25.89 5.86
C GLY A 653 13.89 -24.44 5.75
N SER A 654 14.39 -23.84 6.84
CA SER A 654 15.08 -22.55 6.74
C SER A 654 16.47 -22.70 6.10
N ALA A 655 16.92 -21.69 5.35
CA ALA A 655 18.29 -21.66 4.81
C ALA A 655 19.37 -21.67 5.91
N VAL A 656 18.98 -21.35 7.16
CA VAL A 656 19.87 -21.29 8.33
C VAL A 656 20.17 -22.69 8.89
N GLN A 657 19.23 -23.64 8.80
CA GLN A 657 19.51 -25.04 9.15
C GLN A 657 20.59 -25.63 8.24
N HIS A 658 20.56 -25.29 6.93
CA HIS A 658 21.63 -25.64 6.00
C HIS A 658 22.96 -24.97 6.36
N GLN A 659 23.00 -23.67 6.68
CA GLN A 659 24.24 -23.00 7.08
C GLN A 659 24.86 -23.56 8.37
N VAL A 660 24.06 -23.87 9.40
CA VAL A 660 24.58 -24.48 10.64
C VAL A 660 25.14 -25.89 10.36
N LEU A 661 24.47 -26.69 9.53
CA LEU A 661 24.98 -27.98 9.08
C LEU A 661 26.26 -27.84 8.25
N ASP A 662 26.34 -26.90 7.31
CA ASP A 662 27.54 -26.66 6.51
C ASP A 662 28.74 -26.27 7.38
N VAL A 663 28.57 -25.38 8.37
CA VAL A 663 29.64 -25.00 9.32
C VAL A 663 30.12 -26.21 10.15
N LEU A 664 29.20 -27.06 10.60
CA LEU A 664 29.50 -28.23 11.42
C LEU A 664 30.15 -29.37 10.62
N VAL A 665 29.69 -29.61 9.40
CA VAL A 665 30.11 -30.73 8.55
C VAL A 665 31.39 -30.41 7.76
N VAL A 666 31.54 -29.18 7.24
CA VAL A 666 32.56 -28.88 6.21
C VAL A 666 33.94 -28.57 6.78
N GLN A 667 34.08 -28.08 8.02
CA GLN A 667 35.33 -27.46 8.48
C GLN A 667 36.16 -28.23 9.54
N ARG A 668 35.60 -28.80 10.62
CA ARG A 668 36.44 -29.33 11.74
C ARG A 668 35.97 -30.56 12.55
N TRP A 669 34.74 -31.06 12.41
CA TRP A 669 34.15 -31.98 13.40
C TRP A 669 33.87 -33.46 13.01
N PRO A 670 34.48 -34.11 11.99
CA PRO A 670 34.17 -35.52 11.65
C PRO A 670 34.29 -36.51 12.83
N ALA A 671 35.32 -36.36 13.66
CA ALA A 671 35.59 -37.26 14.78
C ALA A 671 34.58 -37.13 15.94
N ALA A 672 33.91 -35.97 16.06
CA ALA A 672 32.88 -35.74 17.08
C ALA A 672 31.49 -36.21 16.62
N LEU A 673 31.19 -36.07 15.33
CA LEU A 673 29.93 -36.55 14.73
C LEU A 673 29.77 -38.07 14.80
N ALA A 674 30.87 -38.83 14.81
CA ALA A 674 30.87 -40.28 15.01
C ALA A 674 30.30 -40.73 16.38
N GLY A 675 30.22 -39.82 17.37
CA GLY A 675 29.64 -40.09 18.69
C GLY A 675 28.13 -39.80 18.81
N VAL A 676 27.47 -39.32 17.75
CA VAL A 676 26.04 -38.96 17.80
C VAL A 676 25.17 -40.22 17.80
N ALA A 677 24.39 -40.41 18.87
CA ALA A 677 23.53 -41.57 19.03
C ALA A 677 22.35 -41.55 18.04
N GLY A 678 22.14 -42.65 17.31
CA GLY A 678 20.97 -42.86 16.45
C GLY A 678 21.25 -43.40 15.04
N LEU A 679 22.50 -43.36 14.56
CA LEU A 679 22.89 -43.95 13.27
C LEU A 679 23.01 -45.48 13.38
N SER A 680 22.61 -46.20 12.34
CA SER A 680 22.84 -47.65 12.26
C SER A 680 24.32 -47.97 12.01
N ALA A 681 24.75 -49.18 12.34
CA ALA A 681 26.15 -49.60 12.14
C ALA A 681 26.59 -49.48 10.67
N GLU A 682 25.72 -49.82 9.71
CA GLU A 682 26.00 -49.64 8.27
C GLU A 682 26.15 -48.17 7.89
N GLN A 683 25.30 -47.27 8.41
CA GLN A 683 25.41 -45.82 8.15
C GLN A 683 26.67 -45.21 8.77
N GLN A 684 27.11 -45.72 9.93
CA GLN A 684 28.38 -45.33 10.54
C GLN A 684 29.58 -45.81 9.71
N ASP A 685 29.53 -47.03 9.19
CA ASP A 685 30.58 -47.60 8.33
C ASP A 685 30.64 -46.86 6.98
N GLU A 686 29.50 -46.54 6.35
CA GLU A 686 29.42 -45.74 5.13
C GLU A 686 29.98 -44.31 5.33
N LEU A 687 29.66 -43.65 6.44
CA LEU A 687 30.24 -42.33 6.77
C LEU A 687 31.76 -42.42 6.99
N GLN A 688 32.24 -43.47 7.65
CA GLN A 688 33.67 -43.68 7.88
C GLN A 688 34.41 -44.01 6.58
N GLN A 689 33.81 -44.81 5.67
CA GLN A 689 34.37 -45.09 4.35
C GLN A 689 34.40 -43.83 3.46
N ALA A 690 33.36 -43.00 3.50
CA ALA A 690 33.34 -41.72 2.80
C ALA A 690 34.41 -40.75 3.35
N ALA A 691 34.57 -40.66 4.67
CA ALA A 691 35.62 -39.85 5.30
C ALA A 691 37.04 -40.37 4.97
N ALA A 692 37.24 -41.69 4.94
CA ALA A 692 38.51 -42.31 4.58
C ALA A 692 38.88 -42.06 3.11
N ALA A 693 37.90 -42.07 2.19
CA ALA A 693 38.12 -41.77 0.77
C ALA A 693 38.61 -40.32 0.52
N VAL A 694 38.23 -39.37 1.38
CA VAL A 694 38.69 -37.97 1.32
C VAL A 694 40.10 -37.78 1.92
N ALA A 695 40.57 -38.71 2.76
CA ALA A 695 41.85 -38.60 3.48
C ALA A 695 43.09 -39.11 2.71
N GLY A 696 42.94 -39.52 1.44
CA GLY A 696 44.04 -40.05 0.62
C GLY A 696 45.05 -38.97 0.18
N PRO A 697 46.36 -39.10 0.47
CA PRO A 697 47.36 -38.10 0.10
C PRO A 697 47.75 -38.23 -1.38
N GLY A 698 47.00 -37.59 -2.29
CA GLY A 698 47.39 -37.62 -3.71
C GLY A 698 46.52 -36.95 -4.77
N VAL A 699 45.37 -36.33 -4.45
CA VAL A 699 44.47 -35.75 -5.46
C VAL A 699 44.29 -34.24 -5.27
N LEU A 700 45.02 -33.46 -6.06
CA LEU A 700 44.78 -32.03 -6.23
C LEU A 700 43.90 -31.79 -7.46
N SER A 701 42.87 -30.96 -7.29
CA SER A 701 41.89 -30.49 -8.30
C SER A 701 40.97 -31.56 -8.94
N LEU A 702 39.84 -31.81 -8.28
CA LEU A 702 38.55 -32.12 -8.93
C LEU A 702 37.55 -31.01 -8.57
N PRO A 703 36.74 -30.50 -9.52
CA PRO A 703 35.68 -29.56 -9.20
C PRO A 703 34.53 -30.28 -8.50
N VAL A 704 34.17 -29.80 -7.30
CA VAL A 704 33.17 -30.40 -6.39
C VAL A 704 31.79 -30.64 -7.04
N GLN A 705 31.45 -29.90 -8.10
CA GLN A 705 30.24 -30.11 -8.91
C GLN A 705 30.10 -31.53 -9.50
N ALA A 706 31.20 -32.21 -9.85
CA ALA A 706 31.14 -33.53 -10.49
C ALA A 706 30.63 -34.63 -9.53
N VAL A 707 30.98 -34.54 -8.24
CA VAL A 707 30.54 -35.51 -7.21
C VAL A 707 29.07 -35.24 -6.83
N ALA A 708 28.67 -33.97 -6.71
CA ALA A 708 27.28 -33.59 -6.45
C ALA A 708 26.32 -34.01 -7.58
N GLN A 709 26.78 -34.06 -8.84
CA GLN A 709 25.95 -34.48 -9.98
C GLN A 709 25.74 -36.01 -10.10
N MET A 710 26.56 -36.84 -9.44
CA MET A 710 26.42 -38.30 -9.53
C MET A 710 25.47 -38.92 -8.49
N ALA A 711 25.04 -38.16 -7.48
CA ALA A 711 24.25 -38.66 -6.34
C ALA A 711 22.85 -38.00 -6.22
N ILE A 712 22.24 -37.60 -7.34
CA ILE A 712 20.85 -37.10 -7.36
C ILE A 712 19.89 -38.28 -7.55
N THR A 713 19.21 -38.68 -6.49
CA THR A 713 18.16 -39.71 -6.54
C THR A 713 16.92 -39.22 -7.28
N GLN A 714 16.13 -40.17 -7.80
CA GLN A 714 14.94 -39.91 -8.61
C GLN A 714 13.91 -38.98 -7.93
N GLU A 715 13.79 -39.04 -6.60
CA GLU A 715 12.88 -38.20 -5.82
C GLU A 715 13.37 -36.76 -5.70
N LEU A 716 14.68 -36.54 -5.55
CA LEU A 716 15.27 -35.20 -5.47
C LEU A 716 15.05 -34.41 -6.77
N LEU A 717 15.11 -35.10 -7.92
CA LEU A 717 14.85 -34.50 -9.23
C LEU A 717 13.37 -34.07 -9.39
N GLN A 718 12.42 -34.84 -8.84
CA GLN A 718 11.00 -34.49 -8.86
C GLN A 718 10.72 -33.24 -8.02
N VAL A 719 11.29 -33.15 -6.82
CA VAL A 719 11.16 -31.99 -5.92
C VAL A 719 11.71 -30.72 -6.58
N LEU A 720 12.86 -30.79 -7.25
CA LEU A 720 13.47 -29.65 -7.92
C LEU A 720 12.66 -29.16 -9.14
N LEU A 721 12.07 -30.07 -9.92
CA LEU A 721 11.26 -29.71 -11.08
C LEU A 721 9.92 -29.06 -10.69
N ILE A 722 9.24 -29.61 -9.67
CA ILE A 722 8.00 -29.02 -9.11
C ILE A 722 8.29 -27.60 -8.59
N ARG A 723 9.41 -27.43 -7.87
CA ARG A 723 9.80 -26.14 -7.28
C ARG A 723 10.17 -25.07 -8.31
N ALA A 724 10.79 -25.46 -9.43
CA ALA A 724 11.07 -24.54 -10.55
C ALA A 724 9.80 -23.98 -11.20
N ILE A 725 8.80 -24.83 -11.42
CA ILE A 725 7.51 -24.45 -12.03
C ILE A 725 6.72 -23.49 -11.12
N MET A 726 6.76 -23.70 -9.79
CA MET A 726 6.10 -22.80 -8.83
C MET A 726 6.73 -21.41 -8.74
N LEU A 727 7.98 -21.23 -9.17
CA LEU A 727 8.73 -19.97 -9.05
C LEU A 727 8.76 -19.11 -10.33
N ARG A 728 8.15 -19.58 -11.44
CA ARG A 728 8.19 -18.93 -12.77
C ARG A 728 9.62 -18.60 -13.27
N ASP A 729 10.60 -19.46 -12.97
CA ASP A 729 11.95 -19.34 -13.54
C ASP A 729 12.03 -20.05 -14.90
N ASP A 730 11.67 -19.32 -15.94
CA ASP A 730 11.67 -19.79 -17.33
C ASP A 730 13.05 -20.27 -17.81
N VAL A 731 14.14 -19.73 -17.25
CA VAL A 731 15.51 -20.07 -17.65
C VAL A 731 15.94 -21.40 -17.04
N PHE A 732 15.65 -21.60 -15.75
CA PHE A 732 15.97 -22.83 -15.03
C PHE A 732 15.09 -24.01 -15.49
N ALA A 733 13.80 -23.77 -15.76
CA ALA A 733 12.90 -24.78 -16.33
C ALA A 733 13.36 -25.25 -17.72
N VAL A 734 13.78 -24.32 -18.60
CA VAL A 734 14.31 -24.65 -19.94
C VAL A 734 15.66 -25.38 -19.87
N ALA A 735 16.47 -25.16 -18.84
CA ALA A 735 17.69 -25.93 -18.60
C ALA A 735 17.38 -27.38 -18.17
N LEU A 736 16.46 -27.58 -17.23
CA LEU A 736 16.02 -28.92 -16.78
C LEU A 736 15.35 -29.73 -17.90
N CYS A 737 14.52 -29.10 -18.74
CA CYS A 737 13.89 -29.76 -19.90
C CYS A 737 14.90 -30.22 -20.99
N LYS A 738 16.16 -29.74 -20.97
CA LYS A 738 17.23 -30.21 -21.87
C LYS A 738 17.98 -31.43 -21.33
N CYS A 739 17.72 -31.86 -20.09
CA CYS A 739 18.31 -33.08 -19.54
C CYS A 739 17.71 -34.33 -20.19
N ARG A 740 18.59 -35.27 -20.58
CA ARG A 740 18.25 -36.51 -21.31
C ARG A 740 17.23 -37.43 -20.60
N ALA A 741 16.99 -37.22 -19.31
CA ALA A 741 16.00 -37.94 -18.50
C ALA A 741 14.54 -37.56 -18.81
N ALA A 742 14.27 -36.32 -19.27
CA ALA A 742 12.90 -35.86 -19.53
C ALA A 742 12.20 -36.64 -20.66
N ALA A 743 12.96 -37.19 -21.60
CA ALA A 743 12.46 -37.95 -22.75
C ALA A 743 11.79 -39.31 -22.40
N HIS A 744 11.84 -39.73 -21.13
CA HIS A 744 11.25 -40.99 -20.66
C HIS A 744 10.08 -40.80 -19.66
N MET A 745 9.60 -39.57 -19.46
CA MET A 745 8.43 -39.33 -18.62
C MET A 745 7.16 -39.88 -19.27
N SER A 746 6.36 -40.63 -18.51
CA SER A 746 5.07 -41.12 -18.99
C SER A 746 4.03 -40.00 -19.03
N SER A 747 3.02 -40.15 -19.91
CA SER A 747 1.89 -39.20 -20.00
C SER A 747 1.17 -39.02 -18.64
N SER A 748 1.07 -40.09 -17.83
CA SER A 748 0.50 -40.02 -16.49
C SER A 748 1.36 -39.22 -15.51
N SER A 749 2.69 -39.28 -15.58
CA SER A 749 3.59 -38.46 -14.76
C SER A 749 3.48 -36.97 -15.09
N ILE A 750 3.39 -36.61 -16.38
CA ILE A 750 3.20 -35.23 -16.83
C ILE A 750 1.83 -34.70 -16.35
N LYS A 751 0.77 -35.51 -16.49
CA LYS A 751 -0.57 -35.16 -16.02
C LYS A 751 -0.62 -34.94 -14.50
N ALA A 752 0.08 -35.76 -13.71
CA ALA A 752 0.16 -35.61 -12.26
C ALA A 752 0.83 -34.28 -11.84
N VAL A 753 1.97 -33.93 -12.46
CA VAL A 753 2.70 -32.67 -12.21
C VAL A 753 1.82 -31.45 -12.51
N LEU A 754 1.11 -31.45 -13.65
CA LEU A 754 0.25 -30.33 -14.04
C LEU A 754 -1.01 -30.22 -13.16
N THR A 755 -1.56 -31.34 -12.70
CA THR A 755 -2.72 -31.34 -11.77
C THR A 755 -2.32 -30.76 -10.41
N ALA A 756 -1.10 -31.05 -9.93
CA ALA A 756 -0.57 -30.46 -8.69
C ALA A 756 -0.31 -28.95 -8.83
N ALA A 757 0.20 -28.49 -9.98
CA ALA A 757 0.41 -27.06 -10.23
C ALA A 757 -0.91 -26.26 -10.28
N ALA A 758 -1.96 -26.82 -10.90
CA ALA A 758 -3.28 -26.19 -10.96
C ALA A 758 -3.94 -26.06 -9.58
N ALA A 759 -3.72 -27.01 -8.68
CA ALA A 759 -4.27 -26.98 -7.31
C ALA A 759 -3.63 -25.91 -6.40
N ALA A 760 -2.44 -25.41 -6.75
CA ALA A 760 -1.71 -24.41 -5.96
C ALA A 760 -2.02 -22.95 -6.34
N ALA A 761 -2.78 -22.71 -7.42
CA ALA A 761 -3.05 -21.38 -7.96
C ALA A 761 -4.40 -20.82 -7.50
N ALA A 762 -4.47 -20.36 -6.25
CA ALA A 762 -5.57 -19.52 -5.74
C ALA A 762 -5.07 -18.09 -5.46
N PRO A 763 -5.82 -17.02 -5.82
CA PRO A 763 -5.28 -15.67 -5.81
C PRO A 763 -5.30 -15.02 -4.42
N TYR A 764 -4.15 -14.44 -4.03
CA TYR A 764 -4.05 -13.38 -3.03
C TYR A 764 -3.99 -12.01 -3.73
N PRO A 765 -4.60 -10.94 -3.19
CA PRO A 765 -4.46 -9.60 -3.74
C PRO A 765 -3.08 -9.02 -3.41
N VAL A 766 -2.38 -8.53 -4.44
CA VAL A 766 -1.12 -7.77 -4.31
C VAL A 766 -1.42 -6.29 -4.49
N GLY A 767 -0.84 -5.44 -3.64
CA GLY A 767 -1.08 -3.99 -3.65
C GLY A 767 -0.49 -3.26 -4.87
N GLU A 768 -1.11 -2.15 -5.27
CA GLU A 768 -0.82 -1.45 -6.53
C GLU A 768 0.62 -0.91 -6.64
N GLU A 769 1.33 -0.66 -5.53
CA GLU A 769 2.70 -0.14 -5.56
C GLU A 769 3.75 -1.14 -6.09
N GLU A 770 3.63 -2.44 -5.80
CA GLU A 770 4.60 -3.43 -6.30
C GLU A 770 4.47 -3.66 -7.81
N ALA A 771 3.24 -3.60 -8.35
CA ALA A 771 2.99 -3.68 -9.79
C ALA A 771 3.64 -2.48 -10.53
N ALA A 772 3.60 -1.28 -9.94
CA ALA A 772 4.25 -0.08 -10.49
C ALA A 772 5.79 -0.11 -10.37
N ALA A 773 6.36 -0.94 -9.49
CA ALA A 773 7.81 -1.16 -9.42
C ALA A 773 8.27 -2.17 -10.49
N ALA A 774 7.55 -3.29 -10.64
CA ALA A 774 7.87 -4.35 -11.60
C ALA A 774 7.81 -3.90 -13.08
N GLY A 775 6.84 -3.05 -13.44
CA GLY A 775 6.74 -2.53 -14.82
C GLY A 775 7.97 -1.73 -15.26
N ARG A 776 8.55 -0.93 -14.34
CA ARG A 776 9.69 -0.04 -14.63
C ARG A 776 11.03 -0.77 -14.77
N THR A 777 11.18 -1.97 -14.20
CA THR A 777 12.36 -2.82 -14.39
C THR A 777 12.29 -3.63 -15.69
N MET A 778 11.08 -4.00 -16.15
CA MET A 778 10.90 -4.81 -17.36
C MET A 778 11.20 -4.04 -18.66
N ASP A 779 10.77 -2.78 -18.77
CA ASP A 779 11.08 -1.91 -19.92
C ASP A 779 12.58 -1.63 -20.07
N GLY A 780 13.31 -1.53 -18.95
CA GLY A 780 14.77 -1.35 -18.95
C GLY A 780 15.52 -2.59 -19.45
N ALA A 781 15.04 -3.79 -19.14
CA ALA A 781 15.66 -5.04 -19.56
C ALA A 781 15.46 -5.32 -21.07
N LEU A 782 14.27 -5.04 -21.60
CA LEU A 782 13.96 -5.20 -23.03
C LEU A 782 14.77 -4.24 -23.91
N ALA A 783 15.03 -3.02 -23.46
CA ALA A 783 15.89 -2.07 -24.16
C ALA A 783 17.37 -2.52 -24.22
N ALA A 784 17.86 -3.25 -23.22
CA ALA A 784 19.22 -3.78 -23.20
C ALA A 784 19.41 -5.00 -24.12
N ALA A 785 18.41 -5.91 -24.17
CA ALA A 785 18.47 -7.12 -24.98
C ALA A 785 18.48 -6.86 -26.50
N ALA A 786 17.83 -5.78 -26.96
CA ALA A 786 17.75 -5.43 -28.38
C ALA A 786 19.09 -4.92 -28.98
N GLY A 787 20.12 -4.66 -28.17
CA GLY A 787 21.36 -4.02 -28.61
C GLY A 787 22.52 -4.95 -29.01
N GLN A 788 22.41 -6.27 -28.83
CA GLN A 788 23.58 -7.17 -28.85
C GLN A 788 23.69 -8.19 -30.01
N TYR A 789 22.78 -8.20 -30.98
CA TYR A 789 22.89 -9.06 -32.19
C TYR A 789 22.71 -8.24 -33.47
N GLY A 790 23.82 -7.92 -34.16
CA GLY A 790 23.76 -7.04 -35.33
C GLY A 790 25.01 -6.88 -36.20
N THR A 791 25.93 -7.85 -36.28
CA THR A 791 27.10 -7.77 -37.19
C THR A 791 27.59 -9.14 -37.73
N ALA A 792 27.23 -9.49 -38.98
CA ALA A 792 28.10 -10.20 -39.95
C ALA A 792 27.37 -10.53 -41.29
N ALA A 793 28.04 -10.23 -42.43
CA ALA A 793 27.72 -10.63 -43.82
C ALA A 793 26.34 -10.20 -44.41
N GLY A 794 26.19 -9.92 -45.71
CA GLY A 794 27.14 -9.90 -46.82
C GLY A 794 26.53 -9.23 -48.06
N SER A 795 27.34 -8.88 -49.05
CA SER A 795 27.02 -8.01 -50.20
C SER A 795 26.04 -8.58 -51.24
N GLY A 796 25.21 -7.73 -51.86
CA GLY A 796 24.51 -8.01 -53.12
C GLY A 796 23.93 -6.73 -53.75
N ALA A 797 24.37 -6.36 -54.95
CA ALA A 797 24.06 -5.06 -55.58
C ALA A 797 22.68 -5.00 -56.26
N GLY A 798 22.15 -3.78 -56.46
CA GLY A 798 21.45 -3.46 -57.71
C GLY A 798 20.18 -2.59 -57.65
N VAL A 799 20.27 -1.41 -58.27
CA VAL A 799 19.18 -0.64 -58.92
C VAL A 799 18.23 0.17 -58.02
N ALA A 800 18.05 1.43 -58.42
CA ALA A 800 17.12 2.44 -57.92
C ALA A 800 16.50 3.17 -59.14
N PRO A 801 15.78 4.31 -59.00
CA PRO A 801 14.45 4.45 -58.40
C PRO A 801 13.46 5.20 -59.34
N VAL A 802 12.15 5.26 -59.01
CA VAL A 802 11.19 6.13 -59.73
C VAL A 802 10.19 6.81 -58.77
N LEU A 803 10.29 8.15 -58.71
CA LEU A 803 9.27 9.22 -58.50
C LEU A 803 8.17 9.03 -57.41
N ALA A 804 8.08 9.88 -56.36
CA ALA A 804 7.65 11.31 -56.28
C ALA A 804 6.19 11.43 -55.73
N THR A 805 5.69 12.50 -55.07
CA THR A 805 6.13 13.92 -54.95
C THR A 805 5.48 14.63 -53.74
N ALA A 806 6.18 15.60 -53.10
CA ALA A 806 5.72 16.83 -52.39
C ALA A 806 4.59 16.78 -51.30
N ALA A 807 4.48 17.70 -50.31
CA ALA A 807 5.19 18.95 -49.94
C ALA A 807 5.33 19.02 -48.38
N VAL A 808 6.40 19.51 -47.72
CA VAL A 808 6.88 20.91 -47.56
C VAL A 808 5.75 21.86 -47.09
N VAL A 809 5.67 22.24 -45.80
CA VAL A 809 6.21 23.45 -45.14
C VAL A 809 5.90 23.30 -43.63
N ALA A 810 6.70 23.68 -42.62
CA ALA A 810 8.13 24.02 -42.45
C ALA A 810 8.48 23.96 -40.92
N ARG A 811 9.58 24.60 -40.47
CA ARG A 811 9.93 24.80 -39.04
C ARG A 811 10.60 26.18 -38.84
N PRO A 812 10.28 26.98 -37.80
CA PRO A 812 11.11 28.11 -37.39
C PRO A 812 12.28 27.65 -36.50
N ARG A 813 13.50 28.08 -36.83
CA ARG A 813 14.66 28.00 -35.93
C ARG A 813 14.74 29.28 -35.09
N GLY A 814 14.73 29.17 -33.77
CA GLY A 814 15.03 30.27 -32.86
C GLY A 814 16.22 29.95 -31.96
N LYS A 815 17.42 30.48 -32.28
CA LYS A 815 18.55 30.51 -31.34
C LYS A 815 18.51 31.81 -30.56
N ALA A 816 18.38 31.76 -29.24
CA ALA A 816 18.61 32.90 -28.35
C ALA A 816 19.67 32.54 -27.30
N GLY A 817 20.71 33.38 -27.17
CA GLY A 817 21.88 33.11 -26.35
C GLY A 817 21.70 33.46 -24.87
N ARG A 818 22.48 32.78 -24.01
CA ARG A 818 22.54 33.02 -22.57
C ARG A 818 23.06 34.43 -22.25
N ARG A 819 22.37 35.17 -21.37
CA ARG A 819 22.99 36.17 -20.46
C ARG A 819 22.24 36.21 -19.12
N PHE A 820 22.68 35.41 -18.15
CA PHE A 820 22.33 35.63 -16.74
C PHE A 820 23.01 36.91 -16.23
N LYS A 821 22.24 37.94 -15.87
CA LYS A 821 22.76 39.08 -15.10
C LYS A 821 22.52 38.83 -13.61
N LYS A 822 23.62 38.76 -12.87
CA LYS A 822 23.67 38.60 -11.41
C LYS A 822 23.34 39.95 -10.76
N ALA A 823 22.20 40.07 -10.08
CA ALA A 823 21.83 41.30 -9.38
C ALA A 823 22.33 41.26 -7.92
N HIS A 824 23.26 42.17 -7.58
CA HIS A 824 23.71 42.36 -6.20
C HIS A 824 22.74 43.28 -5.45
N ARG A 825 22.27 42.85 -4.26
CA ARG A 825 21.73 43.75 -3.23
C ARG A 825 22.85 44.60 -2.63
N ARG A 826 22.66 45.93 -2.53
CA ARG A 826 23.33 46.80 -1.53
C ARG A 826 22.63 48.17 -1.41
N GLY A 827 22.26 48.53 -0.19
CA GLY A 827 21.86 49.88 0.25
C GLY A 827 20.46 50.36 -0.23
N GLY A 828 19.66 51.06 0.57
CA GLY A 828 19.78 51.37 2.00
C GLY A 828 19.16 52.72 2.38
N LYS A 829 18.15 52.69 3.26
CA LYS A 829 17.78 53.72 4.24
C LYS A 829 16.73 53.14 5.18
#